data_AF-A0A427XUG9-F1
#
_entry.id   AF-A0A427XUG9-F1
#
_cell.length_a   1.000
_cell.length_b   1.000
_cell.length_c   1.000
_cell.angle_alpha   90.00
_cell.angle_beta   90.00
_cell.angle_gamma   90.00
#
_symmetry.space_group_name_H-M   'P 1'
#
loop_
_entity.id
_entity.type
_entity.pdbx_description
1 polymer ?
#
loop_
_entity_poly.entity_id
_entity_poly.type
_entity_poly.pdbx_seq_one_letter_code
_entity_poly.pdbx_strand_id
1 'polypeptide(L)'
;MLTGPEPAHQETPSQSSFCSCLIHRDMPTADDVLTAAKRIGFTVPPQHVDEYREELDSIDEAVRKVLACPDYKPVVDRSRWPRTEIHMPTGHENRLRGWAYRANVGGTGADQALSDKRVVLKDTICLADVPLLFGTDAFEGYVPDVDATVVTRVLEHGGRILGKAMCENFSYGGQSSSTPYGPVENPYAVGFSAGGSSSGCAALVASNAADMAIGGDQGGSIRIPSAHCGLVGLKPTFGLVPYTGIMTFDPAVDSAGPMASTAFDAARLLYAIAGYDGIDDRQLGAPRPKNVEDYGATVLASRQGTPSLKGIRIGVLKEAFEEERLAPQYAASVEKAIKDLERLGATVTQVSVPFFNMARTIESVCVDFAAMPTREGMQVGRRGLYLNDYWDQLLPWTQDKFEKAKYFVTGCALNGAYAWSQHPTAYGRAMNLARKLRDDFDEVLEDLDAIVTPTGIEPARRHLSFNGGPAEWDSISCGVFTSAFNLTGHPALSVPKRSDDSYKGVEPEVVVTDAYPTDVERHLEEKDHHLAITNEGDHGTKRALPGRITSMIAIAGTIGTGLFLGSGSAIAQGGAVGTFLGYTVLSTFIGFMMYSLGEMVCFKPNIGGFIEMGNNYVCPSFGFLMGFSFCLNVGLSVPSELSAVAVLIGYWDSNTKHAAAYITAFLFLTWGCNLLGVRWYGEAEFVCGIIKCLMLVGLMIFGLIADLGGVPGHREFIGGKIWREAPFNPTFRGVSPVALAQFLGFFSTFVKAAFAFSGIEAIGLLGGEAHNPRKTLRTAIRTVFYRITVIYILGILILSLNIRYDDPMLLAANDLGGDTAASSPFVVIAKRCGVDALAHVINAVVVTSAWSAGNESLYGMARGLMGMSRNGYGLKCFLWTTKQGVPWVGVSIGSAFGLLAYMSCSSGSNQAFTWLSDLTGLMNLINWACISFCFIRFKGACDVQGLDRRNFPLRGWCQPYMAWSSMICFLIITLFSGFKAFVPVWDYQSFIANYISIPVILLAWLAWWIYRRDSLIPLDQIDLSGGPASALIGTKYAEQAIA
;
A
#
# COMPACT_ATOMS: atom_id res chain seq x y z
N MET A 1 -57.31 -45.82 -12.55
CA MET A 1 -57.10 -45.08 -13.81
C MET A 1 -57.34 -43.61 -13.52
N LEU A 2 -56.52 -42.63 -13.89
CA LEU A 2 -55.22 -42.54 -14.54
C LEU A 2 -54.73 -41.11 -14.22
N THR A 3 -53.44 -40.99 -13.89
CA THR A 3 -52.54 -39.86 -14.17
C THR A 3 -52.91 -38.46 -13.64
N GLY A 4 -52.38 -38.14 -12.45
CA GLY A 4 -51.96 -36.78 -12.10
C GLY A 4 -50.48 -36.58 -12.46
N PRO A 5 -50.05 -35.34 -12.78
CA PRO A 5 -48.79 -35.08 -13.47
C PRO A 5 -47.57 -35.21 -12.54
N GLU A 6 -46.53 -35.88 -13.04
CA GLU A 6 -45.23 -36.07 -12.39
C GLU A 6 -44.48 -34.74 -12.20
N PRO A 7 -43.74 -34.58 -11.09
CA PRO A 7 -42.88 -33.43 -10.85
C PRO A 7 -41.59 -33.52 -11.67
N ALA A 8 -41.17 -32.39 -12.20
CA ALA A 8 -39.92 -32.22 -12.93
C ALA A 8 -38.72 -32.73 -12.12
N HIS A 9 -38.03 -33.72 -12.67
CA HIS A 9 -36.72 -34.17 -12.19
C HIS A 9 -35.76 -32.98 -12.18
N GLN A 10 -35.28 -32.62 -10.99
CA GLN A 10 -34.08 -31.82 -10.82
C GLN A 10 -32.91 -32.57 -11.44
N GLU A 11 -32.33 -31.99 -12.49
CA GLU A 11 -31.05 -32.41 -13.04
C GLU A 11 -29.98 -32.36 -11.93
N THR A 12 -29.41 -33.52 -11.63
CA THR A 12 -28.11 -33.64 -10.97
C THR A 12 -27.06 -32.93 -11.82
N PRO A 13 -26.19 -32.07 -11.28
CA PRO A 13 -25.13 -31.43 -12.06
C PRO A 13 -24.21 -32.50 -12.62
N SER A 14 -24.06 -32.53 -13.93
CA SER A 14 -23.21 -33.44 -14.68
C SER A 14 -21.76 -33.37 -14.20
N GLN A 15 -21.15 -34.54 -13.97
CA GLN A 15 -19.71 -34.71 -14.00
C GLN A 15 -19.15 -34.14 -15.33
N SER A 16 -18.04 -33.41 -15.24
CA SER A 16 -17.03 -33.23 -16.32
C SER A 16 -17.28 -32.23 -17.48
N SER A 17 -17.64 -30.96 -17.23
CA SER A 17 -17.59 -29.97 -18.33
C SER A 17 -16.15 -29.61 -18.76
N PHE A 18 -15.14 -29.74 -17.88
CA PHE A 18 -13.73 -29.48 -18.22
C PHE A 18 -13.01 -30.69 -18.84
N CYS A 19 -13.31 -31.92 -18.38
CA CYS A 19 -12.66 -33.13 -18.92
C CYS A 19 -13.04 -33.38 -20.40
N SER A 20 -14.24 -32.95 -20.82
CA SER A 20 -14.69 -33.10 -22.22
C SER A 20 -13.89 -32.26 -23.23
N CYS A 21 -13.25 -31.15 -22.80
CA CYS A 21 -12.47 -30.29 -23.69
C CYS A 21 -11.05 -30.82 -23.98
N LEU A 22 -10.51 -31.71 -23.13
CA LEU A 22 -9.17 -32.29 -23.33
C LEU A 22 -9.20 -33.63 -24.10
N ILE A 23 -10.35 -34.30 -24.14
CA ILE A 23 -10.53 -35.57 -24.87
C ILE A 23 -10.74 -35.34 -26.38
N HIS A 24 -11.04 -34.11 -26.80
CA HIS A 24 -11.37 -33.73 -28.19
C HIS A 24 -10.36 -32.77 -28.84
N ARG A 25 -9.05 -32.93 -28.59
CA ARG A 25 -8.05 -32.21 -29.38
C ARG A 25 -7.82 -32.94 -30.71
N ASP A 26 -7.86 -32.21 -31.83
CA ASP A 26 -7.48 -32.73 -33.15
C ASP A 26 -6.04 -33.26 -33.12
N MET A 27 -5.71 -34.15 -34.06
CA MET A 27 -4.36 -34.71 -34.26
C MET A 27 -3.27 -33.62 -34.17
N PRO A 28 -2.09 -33.91 -33.58
CA PRO A 28 -1.00 -32.94 -33.49
C PRO A 28 -0.69 -32.27 -34.82
N THR A 29 -0.56 -30.95 -34.81
CA THR A 29 -0.28 -30.16 -36.02
C THR A 29 1.21 -29.96 -36.23
N ALA A 30 1.60 -29.53 -37.44
CA ALA A 30 2.97 -29.09 -37.70
C ALA A 30 3.39 -27.93 -36.77
N ASP A 31 2.47 -27.06 -36.36
CA ASP A 31 2.75 -25.96 -35.43
C ASP A 31 3.00 -26.46 -34.00
N ASP A 32 2.30 -27.52 -33.56
CA ASP A 32 2.58 -28.17 -32.27
C ASP A 32 4.00 -28.76 -32.26
N VAL A 33 4.45 -29.39 -33.36
CA VAL A 33 5.82 -29.89 -33.53
C VAL A 33 6.84 -28.77 -33.40
N LEU A 34 6.66 -27.68 -34.17
CA LEU A 34 7.58 -26.55 -34.16
C LEU A 34 7.61 -25.84 -32.81
N THR A 35 6.45 -25.72 -32.15
CA THR A 35 6.32 -25.12 -30.82
C THR A 35 7.01 -25.97 -29.76
N ALA A 36 6.80 -27.29 -29.76
CA ALA A 36 7.46 -28.21 -28.83
C ALA A 36 8.98 -28.21 -29.03
N ALA A 37 9.45 -28.28 -30.28
CA ALA A 37 10.86 -28.23 -30.60
C ALA A 37 11.51 -26.91 -30.16
N LYS A 38 10.87 -25.77 -30.44
CA LYS A 38 11.35 -24.46 -30.03
C LYS A 38 11.49 -24.34 -28.51
N ARG A 39 10.57 -24.93 -27.73
CA ARG A 39 10.63 -24.90 -26.24
C ARG A 39 11.87 -25.61 -25.68
N ILE A 40 12.37 -26.64 -26.35
CA ILE A 40 13.57 -27.37 -25.94
C ILE A 40 14.84 -26.89 -26.66
N GLY A 41 14.75 -25.78 -27.43
CA GLY A 41 15.89 -25.26 -28.20
C GLY A 41 16.27 -26.10 -29.43
N PHE A 42 15.37 -26.97 -29.88
CA PHE A 42 15.56 -27.80 -31.07
C PHE A 42 14.93 -27.13 -32.30
N THR A 43 15.63 -27.16 -33.43
CA THR A 43 15.08 -26.71 -34.72
C THR A 43 14.81 -27.94 -35.58
N VAL A 44 13.54 -28.19 -35.86
CA VAL A 44 13.13 -29.31 -36.73
C VAL A 44 13.49 -28.97 -38.17
N PRO A 45 14.29 -29.79 -38.86
CA PRO A 45 14.53 -29.59 -40.28
C PRO A 45 13.19 -29.71 -41.04
N PRO A 46 12.87 -28.81 -41.98
CA PRO A 46 11.54 -28.75 -42.62
C PRO A 46 11.07 -30.08 -43.21
N GLN A 47 11.99 -30.90 -43.72
CA GLN A 47 11.68 -32.21 -44.29
C GLN A 47 11.25 -33.28 -43.27
N HIS A 48 11.54 -33.10 -41.98
CA HIS A 48 11.20 -34.06 -40.92
C HIS A 48 9.99 -33.63 -40.08
N VAL A 49 9.35 -32.49 -40.39
CA VAL A 49 8.22 -31.98 -39.60
C VAL A 49 7.06 -32.97 -39.55
N ASP A 50 6.74 -33.62 -40.67
CA ASP A 50 5.67 -34.62 -40.72
C ASP A 50 6.04 -35.91 -39.97
N GLU A 51 7.30 -36.34 -40.00
CA GLU A 51 7.79 -37.51 -39.25
C GLU A 51 7.66 -37.26 -37.74
N TYR A 52 8.08 -36.08 -37.26
CA TYR A 52 7.90 -35.69 -35.86
C TYR A 52 6.42 -35.49 -35.48
N ARG A 53 5.56 -35.10 -36.42
CA ARG A 53 4.12 -35.01 -36.20
C ARG A 53 3.51 -36.38 -35.93
N GLU A 54 3.93 -37.40 -36.67
CA GLU A 54 3.53 -38.80 -36.43
C GLU A 54 4.06 -39.32 -35.08
N GLU A 55 5.28 -38.93 -34.70
CA GLU A 55 5.82 -39.26 -33.37
C GLU A 55 5.00 -38.62 -32.24
N LEU A 56 4.60 -37.35 -32.39
CA LEU A 56 3.71 -36.68 -31.42
C LEU A 56 2.32 -37.32 -31.36
N ASP A 57 1.80 -37.83 -32.47
CA ASP A 57 0.51 -38.52 -32.49
C ASP A 57 0.56 -39.82 -31.66
N SER A 58 1.67 -40.56 -31.73
CA SER A 58 1.84 -41.79 -30.94
C SER A 58 1.77 -41.53 -29.43
N ILE A 59 2.36 -40.43 -28.94
CA ILE A 59 2.27 -40.09 -27.52
C ILE A 59 0.90 -39.53 -27.15
N ASP A 60 0.26 -38.75 -28.03
CA ASP A 60 -1.10 -38.23 -27.82
C ASP A 60 -2.14 -39.36 -27.72
N GLU A 61 -2.02 -40.40 -28.56
CA GLU A 61 -2.86 -41.60 -28.48
C GLU A 61 -2.68 -42.33 -27.14
N ALA A 62 -1.43 -42.48 -26.68
CA ALA A 62 -1.13 -43.10 -25.38
C ALA A 62 -1.73 -42.29 -24.22
N VAL A 63 -1.59 -40.95 -24.26
CA VAL A 63 -2.18 -40.03 -23.27
C VAL A 63 -3.70 -40.16 -23.27
N ARG A 64 -4.36 -40.13 -24.43
CA ARG A 64 -5.82 -40.30 -24.55
C ARG A 64 -6.29 -41.63 -23.95
N LYS A 65 -5.58 -42.73 -24.19
CA LYS A 65 -5.90 -44.04 -23.60
C LYS A 65 -5.83 -44.02 -22.07
N VAL A 66 -4.84 -43.35 -21.49
CA VAL A 66 -4.72 -43.22 -20.03
C VAL A 66 -5.81 -42.32 -19.46
N LEU A 67 -6.07 -41.15 -20.07
CA LEU A 67 -7.10 -40.20 -19.62
C LEU A 67 -8.54 -40.75 -19.78
N ALA A 68 -8.75 -41.72 -20.67
CA ALA A 68 -10.03 -42.41 -20.81
C ALA A 68 -10.28 -43.44 -19.69
N CYS A 69 -9.24 -43.86 -18.97
CA CYS A 69 -9.40 -44.73 -17.79
C CYS A 69 -9.90 -43.91 -16.60
N PRO A 70 -10.82 -44.45 -15.78
CA PRO A 70 -11.18 -43.83 -14.50
C PRO A 70 -9.95 -43.65 -13.62
N ASP A 71 -9.86 -42.50 -12.92
CA ASP A 71 -8.76 -42.26 -11.98
C ASP A 71 -8.83 -43.24 -10.80
N TYR A 72 -7.68 -43.81 -10.42
CA TYR A 72 -7.59 -44.86 -9.40
C TYR A 72 -7.19 -44.26 -8.05
N LYS A 73 -8.20 -43.80 -7.31
CA LYS A 73 -8.07 -43.11 -6.02
C LYS A 73 -8.53 -43.98 -4.84
N PRO A 74 -8.01 -43.76 -3.61
CA PRO A 74 -8.54 -44.39 -2.41
C PRO A 74 -10.04 -44.10 -2.19
N VAL A 75 -10.79 -45.13 -1.79
CA VAL A 75 -12.24 -45.00 -1.56
C VAL A 75 -12.50 -44.44 -0.16
N VAL A 76 -13.43 -43.48 -0.08
CA VAL A 76 -13.84 -42.84 1.18
C VAL A 76 -15.12 -43.46 1.72
N ASP A 77 -15.08 -43.93 2.97
CA ASP A 77 -16.26 -44.43 3.68
C ASP A 77 -17.10 -43.29 4.25
N ARG A 78 -17.97 -42.74 3.40
CA ARG A 78 -18.93 -41.68 3.77
C ARG A 78 -20.05 -42.18 4.68
N SER A 79 -20.31 -43.49 4.69
CA SER A 79 -21.38 -44.09 5.48
C SER A 79 -21.02 -44.20 6.95
N ARG A 80 -19.77 -44.58 7.24
CA ARG A 80 -19.25 -44.72 8.59
C ARG A 80 -18.99 -43.36 9.25
N TRP A 81 -18.49 -42.40 8.47
CA TRP A 81 -18.19 -41.06 8.96
C TRP A 81 -18.82 -40.01 8.04
N PRO A 82 -20.10 -39.68 8.21
CA PRO A 82 -20.74 -38.64 7.42
C PRO A 82 -20.07 -37.29 7.67
N ARG A 83 -20.00 -36.46 6.63
CA ARG A 83 -19.53 -35.07 6.73
C ARG A 83 -20.73 -34.17 6.91
N THR A 84 -20.82 -33.53 8.05
CA THR A 84 -21.93 -32.60 8.36
C THR A 84 -21.39 -31.21 8.69
N GLU A 85 -22.28 -30.23 8.77
CA GLU A 85 -21.97 -28.86 9.20
C GLU A 85 -20.88 -28.18 8.34
N ILE A 86 -20.82 -28.52 7.04
CA ILE A 86 -19.82 -27.96 6.12
C ILE A 86 -20.19 -26.52 5.76
N HIS A 87 -19.40 -25.55 6.21
CA HIS A 87 -19.58 -24.15 5.84
C HIS A 87 -18.30 -23.33 6.07
N MET A 88 -18.20 -22.20 5.36
CA MET A 88 -17.15 -21.21 5.62
C MET A 88 -17.59 -20.34 6.81
N PRO A 89 -16.85 -20.31 7.94
CA PRO A 89 -17.25 -19.56 9.12
C PRO A 89 -17.02 -18.06 8.93
N THR A 90 -17.93 -17.24 9.47
CA THR A 90 -17.88 -15.77 9.36
C THR A 90 -18.03 -15.10 10.72
N GLY A 91 -17.62 -13.83 10.81
CA GLY A 91 -17.78 -13.02 12.01
C GLY A 91 -17.19 -13.65 13.27
N HIS A 92 -18.01 -13.83 14.30
CA HIS A 92 -17.57 -14.32 15.61
C HIS A 92 -17.10 -15.78 15.63
N GLU A 93 -17.50 -16.60 14.67
CA GLU A 93 -17.04 -17.99 14.58
C GLU A 93 -15.58 -18.08 14.12
N ASN A 94 -15.08 -17.04 13.44
CA ASN A 94 -13.74 -17.01 12.88
C ASN A 94 -12.94 -15.76 13.30
N ARG A 95 -13.02 -15.38 14.59
CA ARG A 95 -12.39 -14.16 15.14
C ARG A 95 -10.88 -14.07 14.88
N LEU A 96 -10.17 -15.20 14.99
CA LEU A 96 -8.73 -15.27 14.73
C LEU A 96 -8.40 -15.45 13.25
N ARG A 97 -9.43 -15.58 12.39
CA ARG A 97 -9.31 -16.01 10.98
C ARG A 97 -8.58 -17.35 10.82
N GLY A 98 -8.60 -18.17 11.87
CA GLY A 98 -7.90 -19.46 11.90
C GLY A 98 -8.62 -20.58 11.16
N TRP A 99 -9.92 -20.44 10.88
CA TRP A 99 -10.69 -21.42 10.10
C TRP A 99 -10.74 -21.06 8.62
N ALA A 100 -10.55 -22.06 7.76
CA ALA A 100 -10.90 -21.99 6.34
C ALA A 100 -12.32 -22.53 6.11
N TYR A 101 -12.60 -23.72 6.64
CA TYR A 101 -13.92 -24.35 6.62
C TYR A 101 -14.20 -25.06 7.94
N ARG A 102 -15.44 -25.02 8.38
CA ARG A 102 -15.98 -25.88 9.42
C ARG A 102 -16.55 -27.13 8.80
N ALA A 103 -16.38 -28.25 9.49
CA ALA A 103 -17.03 -29.52 9.19
C ALA A 103 -17.07 -30.35 10.48
N ASN A 104 -17.94 -31.34 10.55
CA ASN A 104 -18.01 -32.26 11.67
C ASN A 104 -17.96 -33.68 11.14
N VAL A 105 -16.88 -34.39 11.46
CA VAL A 105 -16.60 -35.74 10.94
C VAL A 105 -16.01 -36.60 12.04
N GLY A 106 -16.53 -37.81 12.22
CA GLY A 106 -15.97 -38.79 13.15
C GLY A 106 -16.41 -38.65 14.61
N GLY A 107 -15.51 -38.97 15.54
CA GLY A 107 -15.80 -39.14 16.97
C GLY A 107 -16.15 -40.58 17.38
N THR A 108 -16.04 -41.55 16.45
CA THR A 108 -16.17 -42.99 16.74
C THR A 108 -15.15 -43.76 15.88
N GLY A 109 -14.39 -44.66 16.51
CA GLY A 109 -13.28 -45.40 15.90
C GLY A 109 -13.13 -46.79 16.51
N ALA A 110 -12.34 -47.66 15.87
CA ALA A 110 -12.05 -48.99 16.42
C ALA A 110 -11.05 -48.90 17.58
N ASP A 111 -10.05 -48.04 17.41
CA ASP A 111 -9.15 -47.61 18.49
C ASP A 111 -9.72 -46.33 19.11
N GLN A 112 -9.55 -46.15 20.42
CA GLN A 112 -10.06 -45.01 21.19
C GLN A 112 -8.93 -44.04 21.60
N ALA A 113 -7.73 -44.19 21.04
CA ALA A 113 -6.57 -43.37 21.37
C ALA A 113 -6.78 -41.85 21.18
N LEU A 114 -7.79 -41.40 20.44
CA LEU A 114 -8.16 -39.99 20.25
C LEU A 114 -9.67 -39.71 20.52
N SER A 115 -10.39 -40.61 21.18
CA SER A 115 -11.86 -40.50 21.36
C SER A 115 -12.31 -39.25 22.11
N ASP A 116 -11.45 -38.68 22.94
CA ASP A 116 -11.66 -37.46 23.72
C ASP A 116 -11.19 -36.18 23.01
N LYS A 117 -10.80 -36.25 21.73
CA LYS A 117 -10.03 -35.19 21.06
C LYS A 117 -10.70 -34.64 19.81
N ARG A 118 -10.67 -33.31 19.71
CA ARG A 118 -11.09 -32.53 18.55
C ARG A 118 -9.86 -32.09 17.75
N VAL A 119 -9.78 -32.52 16.51
CA VAL A 119 -8.65 -32.30 15.61
C VAL A 119 -9.04 -31.34 14.49
N VAL A 120 -8.15 -30.40 14.15
CA VAL A 120 -8.30 -29.58 12.94
C VAL A 120 -7.17 -29.88 11.94
N LEU A 121 -7.49 -29.82 10.66
CA LEU A 121 -6.55 -30.14 9.58
C LEU A 121 -6.08 -28.86 8.92
N LYS A 122 -4.78 -28.70 8.64
CA LYS A 122 -4.31 -27.61 7.78
C LYS A 122 -5.06 -27.61 6.44
N ASP A 123 -5.36 -26.44 5.90
CA ASP A 123 -6.04 -26.27 4.62
C ASP A 123 -5.15 -26.56 3.39
N THR A 124 -4.43 -27.67 3.46
CA THR A 124 -3.73 -28.36 2.36
C THR A 124 -3.96 -29.86 2.41
N ILE A 125 -4.62 -30.36 3.46
CA ILE A 125 -4.93 -31.77 3.70
C ILE A 125 -6.31 -32.05 3.13
N CYS A 126 -6.43 -33.06 2.26
CA CYS A 126 -7.71 -33.45 1.69
C CYS A 126 -8.62 -34.06 2.76
N LEU A 127 -9.85 -33.56 2.82
CA LEU A 127 -10.96 -34.13 3.58
C LEU A 127 -12.10 -34.20 2.58
N ALA A 128 -12.49 -35.41 2.21
CA ALA A 128 -13.45 -35.61 1.12
C ALA A 128 -14.74 -34.82 1.37
N ASP A 129 -15.28 -34.24 0.30
CA ASP A 129 -16.50 -33.44 0.27
C ASP A 129 -16.42 -32.07 1.01
N VAL A 130 -15.27 -31.72 1.62
CA VAL A 130 -15.05 -30.43 2.28
C VAL A 130 -14.13 -29.55 1.43
N PRO A 131 -14.55 -28.33 1.04
CA PRO A 131 -13.75 -27.47 0.19
C PRO A 131 -12.36 -27.15 0.75
N LEU A 132 -11.41 -26.92 -0.15
CA LEU A 132 -10.01 -26.67 0.16
C LEU A 132 -9.54 -25.40 -0.58
N LEU A 133 -9.12 -24.38 0.17
CA LEU A 133 -8.74 -23.06 -0.38
C LEU A 133 -7.25 -22.94 -0.66
N PHE A 134 -6.40 -23.76 -0.02
CA PHE A 134 -4.93 -23.64 -0.07
C PHE A 134 -4.43 -22.27 0.40
N GLY A 135 -5.23 -21.57 1.21
CA GLY A 135 -4.95 -20.19 1.62
C GLY A 135 -4.93 -19.19 0.46
N THR A 136 -5.56 -19.51 -0.67
CA THR A 136 -5.54 -18.69 -1.89
C THR A 136 -6.93 -18.39 -2.45
N ASP A 137 -7.01 -17.37 -3.28
CA ASP A 137 -8.14 -17.03 -4.16
C ASP A 137 -7.76 -17.12 -5.64
N ALA A 138 -6.54 -17.60 -5.97
CA ALA A 138 -6.07 -17.76 -7.34
C ALA A 138 -6.96 -18.70 -8.17
N PHE A 139 -7.66 -19.61 -7.51
CA PHE A 139 -8.72 -20.44 -8.07
C PHE A 139 -9.68 -20.81 -6.94
N GLU A 140 -10.91 -21.18 -7.29
CA GLU A 140 -11.98 -21.43 -6.32
C GLU A 140 -12.74 -22.71 -6.70
N GLY A 141 -13.44 -23.30 -5.73
CA GLY A 141 -14.37 -24.40 -5.98
C GLY A 141 -13.77 -25.80 -5.93
N TYR A 142 -12.52 -25.96 -5.51
CA TYR A 142 -11.93 -27.29 -5.34
C TYR A 142 -12.47 -28.00 -4.11
N VAL A 143 -13.07 -29.16 -4.36
CA VAL A 143 -13.59 -30.07 -3.34
C VAL A 143 -12.97 -31.44 -3.63
N PRO A 144 -12.06 -31.94 -2.77
CA PRO A 144 -11.44 -33.24 -2.98
C PRO A 144 -12.46 -34.37 -2.82
N ASP A 145 -12.29 -35.43 -3.59
CA ASP A 145 -13.08 -36.67 -3.52
C ASP A 145 -12.45 -37.75 -2.62
N VAL A 146 -11.24 -37.48 -2.12
CA VAL A 146 -10.42 -38.36 -1.26
C VAL A 146 -10.17 -37.77 0.13
N ASP A 147 -10.00 -38.65 1.11
CA ASP A 147 -9.37 -38.29 2.39
C ASP A 147 -7.86 -38.50 2.30
N ALA A 148 -7.09 -37.61 2.93
CA ALA A 148 -5.69 -37.89 3.22
C ALA A 148 -5.57 -39.10 4.17
N THR A 149 -4.46 -39.85 4.10
CA THR A 149 -4.26 -41.01 4.98
C THR A 149 -4.33 -40.61 6.46
N VAL A 150 -3.78 -39.45 6.82
CA VAL A 150 -3.81 -38.91 8.18
C VAL A 150 -5.23 -38.61 8.68
N VAL A 151 -6.16 -38.26 7.79
CA VAL A 151 -7.58 -38.04 8.11
C VAL A 151 -8.23 -39.36 8.46
N THR A 152 -8.08 -40.37 7.59
CA THR A 152 -8.62 -41.71 7.83
C THR A 152 -8.13 -42.28 9.17
N ARG A 153 -6.83 -42.12 9.45
CA ARG A 153 -6.23 -42.59 10.71
C ARG A 153 -6.76 -41.88 11.95
N VAL A 154 -6.99 -40.56 11.91
CA VAL A 154 -7.62 -39.85 13.03
C VAL A 154 -9.02 -40.40 13.31
N LEU A 155 -9.81 -40.66 12.27
CA LEU A 155 -11.17 -41.21 12.40
C LEU A 155 -11.15 -42.65 12.95
N GLU A 156 -10.23 -43.49 12.48
CA GLU A 156 -10.06 -44.87 12.97
C GLU A 156 -9.68 -44.95 14.45
N HIS A 157 -8.94 -43.95 14.96
CA HIS A 157 -8.57 -43.81 16.37
C HIS A 157 -9.59 -43.00 17.21
N GLY A 158 -10.77 -42.76 16.65
CA GLY A 158 -11.91 -42.16 17.37
C GLY A 158 -11.89 -40.64 17.46
N GLY A 159 -10.92 -39.97 16.85
CA GLY A 159 -10.86 -38.51 16.82
C GLY A 159 -12.03 -37.87 16.08
N ARG A 160 -12.40 -36.66 16.51
CA ARG A 160 -13.39 -35.83 15.82
C ARG A 160 -12.71 -34.71 15.04
N ILE A 161 -12.94 -34.63 13.73
CA ILE A 161 -12.39 -33.58 12.88
C ILE A 161 -13.38 -32.41 12.81
N LEU A 162 -12.90 -31.21 13.12
CA LEU A 162 -13.70 -29.97 13.17
C LEU A 162 -13.66 -29.13 11.88
N GLY A 163 -12.92 -29.60 10.88
CA GLY A 163 -12.77 -28.94 9.59
C GLY A 163 -11.33 -28.56 9.26
N LYS A 164 -11.17 -27.46 8.55
CA LYS A 164 -9.95 -26.99 7.90
C LYS A 164 -9.48 -25.68 8.51
N ALA A 165 -8.23 -25.64 8.92
CA ALA A 165 -7.55 -24.47 9.46
C ALA A 165 -6.85 -23.70 8.34
N MET A 166 -7.02 -22.38 8.33
CA MET A 166 -6.37 -21.47 7.40
C MET A 166 -4.86 -21.69 7.34
N CYS A 167 -4.29 -21.55 6.16
CA CYS A 167 -2.86 -21.59 5.94
C CYS A 167 -2.42 -20.43 5.05
N GLU A 168 -1.11 -20.25 4.95
CA GLU A 168 -0.53 -19.27 4.03
C GLU A 168 -0.80 -19.65 2.57
N ASN A 169 -0.72 -18.66 1.69
CA ASN A 169 -1.14 -18.82 0.30
C ASN A 169 -0.22 -19.80 -0.45
N PHE A 170 -0.81 -20.94 -0.84
CA PHE A 170 -0.10 -22.16 -1.24
C PHE A 170 1.03 -22.58 -0.29
N SER A 171 0.81 -22.40 1.02
CA SER A 171 1.79 -22.63 2.10
C SER A 171 3.10 -21.85 1.96
N TYR A 172 3.11 -20.73 1.23
CA TYR A 172 4.30 -19.90 1.07
C TYR A 172 4.34 -18.76 2.10
N GLY A 173 5.37 -18.77 2.96
CA GLY A 173 5.61 -17.75 3.98
C GLY A 173 5.60 -18.28 5.41
N GLY A 174 6.56 -17.82 6.22
CA GLY A 174 6.64 -18.14 7.66
C GLY A 174 5.89 -17.17 8.57
N GLN A 175 5.18 -16.20 7.99
CA GLN A 175 4.30 -15.24 8.66
C GLN A 175 2.85 -15.57 8.35
N SER A 176 1.89 -15.09 9.16
CA SER A 176 0.47 -15.41 8.97
C SER A 176 -0.35 -14.31 8.27
N SER A 177 0.14 -13.80 7.12
CA SER A 177 -0.42 -12.60 6.46
C SER A 177 -0.59 -12.71 4.95
N SER A 178 -0.28 -13.87 4.35
CA SER A 178 -0.26 -14.05 2.89
C SER A 178 -1.59 -14.50 2.30
N THR A 179 -2.53 -14.94 3.14
CA THR A 179 -3.87 -15.36 2.70
C THR A 179 -4.74 -14.15 2.35
N PRO A 180 -5.52 -14.20 1.24
CA PRO A 180 -6.44 -13.12 0.85
C PRO A 180 -7.64 -13.02 1.81
N TYR A 181 -7.89 -14.04 2.62
CA TYR A 181 -8.96 -14.07 3.63
C TYR A 181 -8.62 -13.28 4.91
N GLY A 182 -7.49 -12.57 4.90
CA GLY A 182 -7.01 -11.73 5.98
C GLY A 182 -6.03 -12.45 6.90
N PRO A 183 -5.14 -11.71 7.58
CA PRO A 183 -4.11 -12.30 8.43
C PRO A 183 -4.69 -13.14 9.57
N VAL A 184 -4.06 -14.28 9.86
CA VAL A 184 -4.42 -15.14 11.01
C VAL A 184 -3.78 -14.58 12.27
N GLU A 185 -4.61 -14.20 13.23
CA GLU A 185 -4.21 -13.49 14.45
C GLU A 185 -3.55 -14.43 15.46
N ASN A 186 -2.49 -13.96 16.12
CA ASN A 186 -1.92 -14.64 17.28
C ASN A 186 -2.89 -14.53 18.47
N PRO A 187 -3.31 -15.65 19.10
CA PRO A 187 -4.28 -15.63 20.20
C PRO A 187 -3.77 -14.92 21.46
N TYR A 188 -2.47 -14.70 21.59
CA TYR A 188 -1.86 -13.97 22.71
C TYR A 188 -1.49 -12.52 22.36
N ALA A 189 -1.63 -12.10 21.11
CA ALA A 189 -1.27 -10.76 20.65
C ALA A 189 -1.99 -10.41 19.33
N VAL A 190 -3.16 -9.78 19.42
CA VAL A 190 -3.90 -9.32 18.22
C VAL A 190 -3.09 -8.26 17.47
N GLY A 191 -3.11 -8.33 16.13
CA GLY A 191 -2.27 -7.56 15.23
C GLY A 191 -0.88 -8.16 15.01
N PHE A 192 -0.58 -9.31 15.61
CA PHE A 192 0.66 -10.05 15.45
C PHE A 192 0.45 -11.42 14.82
N SER A 193 1.47 -11.85 14.09
CA SER A 193 1.53 -13.11 13.38
C SER A 193 1.43 -14.31 14.33
N ALA A 194 0.52 -15.23 14.00
CA ALA A 194 0.48 -16.57 14.57
C ALA A 194 1.65 -17.46 14.08
N GLY A 195 2.49 -16.95 13.17
CA GLY A 195 3.50 -17.74 12.45
C GLY A 195 2.88 -18.58 11.34
N GLY A 196 3.67 -19.02 10.37
CA GLY A 196 3.21 -19.75 9.19
C GLY A 196 4.08 -20.94 8.80
N SER A 197 3.63 -21.83 7.92
CA SER A 197 2.38 -21.72 7.16
C SER A 197 1.15 -22.40 7.78
N SER A 198 1.30 -23.18 8.85
CA SER A 198 0.17 -23.79 9.58
C SER A 198 -0.44 -22.81 10.61
N SER A 199 -0.68 -21.58 10.16
CA SER A 199 -1.07 -20.43 10.99
C SER A 199 -2.40 -20.65 11.72
N GLY A 200 -3.44 -21.08 10.99
CA GLY A 200 -4.73 -21.41 11.56
C GLY A 200 -4.66 -22.58 12.54
N CYS A 201 -3.84 -23.58 12.27
CA CYS A 201 -3.66 -24.73 13.18
C CYS A 201 -3.19 -24.27 14.56
N ALA A 202 -2.17 -23.42 14.61
CA ALA A 202 -1.67 -22.88 15.87
C ALA A 202 -2.69 -21.97 16.56
N ALA A 203 -3.30 -21.04 15.83
CA ALA A 203 -4.28 -20.12 16.40
C ALA A 203 -5.49 -20.86 17.02
N LEU A 204 -5.99 -21.89 16.35
CA LEU A 204 -7.16 -22.66 16.82
C LEU A 204 -6.84 -23.56 18.02
N VAL A 205 -5.64 -24.14 18.07
CA VAL A 205 -5.24 -24.96 19.22
C VAL A 205 -4.91 -24.08 20.43
N ALA A 206 -4.17 -22.99 20.24
CA ALA A 206 -3.79 -22.09 21.33
C ALA A 206 -4.98 -21.29 21.90
N SER A 207 -6.06 -21.13 21.13
CA SER A 207 -7.33 -20.56 21.60
C SER A 207 -8.31 -21.60 22.15
N ASN A 208 -7.93 -22.87 22.23
CA ASN A 208 -8.76 -24.01 22.64
C ASN A 208 -10.01 -24.27 21.75
N ALA A 209 -10.04 -23.69 20.55
CA ALA A 209 -11.08 -23.97 19.55
C ALA A 209 -10.97 -25.41 19.00
N ALA A 210 -9.77 -25.97 19.01
CA ALA A 210 -9.48 -27.39 18.79
C ALA A 210 -8.50 -27.89 19.86
N ASP A 211 -8.45 -29.19 20.11
CA ASP A 211 -7.53 -29.77 21.10
C ASP A 211 -6.15 -30.04 20.47
N MET A 212 -6.14 -30.37 19.18
CA MET A 212 -4.93 -30.64 18.40
C MET A 212 -5.13 -30.26 16.92
N ALA A 213 -4.03 -30.16 16.20
CA ALA A 213 -4.05 -29.97 14.75
C ALA A 213 -3.02 -30.83 14.03
N ILE A 214 -3.27 -31.11 12.76
CA ILE A 214 -2.29 -31.68 11.83
C ILE A 214 -1.83 -30.57 10.89
N GLY A 215 -0.57 -30.16 11.03
CA GLY A 215 0.08 -29.17 10.20
C GLY A 215 0.94 -29.80 9.10
N GLY A 216 1.42 -28.95 8.20
CA GLY A 216 2.45 -29.30 7.21
C GLY A 216 3.71 -28.47 7.46
N ASP A 217 4.89 -29.06 7.25
CA ASP A 217 6.20 -28.47 7.56
C ASP A 217 7.20 -28.75 6.43
N GLN A 218 7.56 -27.70 5.68
CA GLN A 218 8.57 -27.73 4.60
C GLN A 218 9.88 -27.03 4.97
N GLY A 219 9.80 -26.03 5.86
CA GLY A 219 10.96 -25.27 6.36
C GLY A 219 10.79 -24.83 7.82
N GLY A 220 9.77 -25.32 8.52
CA GLY A 220 9.38 -24.90 9.86
C GLY A 220 7.88 -24.70 10.07
N SER A 221 7.03 -25.02 9.08
CA SER A 221 5.62 -24.61 9.09
C SER A 221 4.73 -25.29 10.15
N ILE A 222 5.23 -26.27 10.91
CA ILE A 222 4.62 -26.75 12.16
C ILE A 222 5.25 -26.05 13.36
N ARG A 223 6.59 -25.98 13.38
CA ARG A 223 7.37 -25.52 14.55
C ARG A 223 7.33 -24.01 14.77
N ILE A 224 7.39 -23.21 13.72
CA ILE A 224 7.34 -21.74 13.78
C ILE A 224 6.00 -21.27 14.38
N PRO A 225 4.83 -21.67 13.84
CA PRO A 225 3.57 -21.22 14.43
C PRO A 225 3.34 -21.80 15.84
N SER A 226 3.81 -23.01 16.13
CA SER A 226 3.80 -23.52 17.50
C SER A 226 4.64 -22.67 18.46
N ALA A 227 5.84 -22.24 18.06
CA ALA A 227 6.67 -21.36 18.89
C ALA A 227 6.02 -19.98 19.11
N HIS A 228 5.39 -19.41 18.08
CA HIS A 228 4.72 -18.11 18.17
C HIS A 228 3.44 -18.14 19.01
N CYS A 229 2.70 -19.25 18.97
CA CYS A 229 1.46 -19.44 19.72
C CYS A 229 1.62 -20.33 20.94
N GLY A 230 2.83 -20.51 21.47
CA GLY A 230 3.05 -21.19 22.75
C GLY A 230 2.57 -22.66 22.79
N LEU A 231 2.66 -23.38 21.68
CA LEU A 231 2.26 -24.78 21.54
C LEU A 231 3.47 -25.71 21.41
N VAL A 232 3.20 -26.99 21.57
CA VAL A 232 4.10 -28.05 21.10
C VAL A 232 3.84 -28.28 19.62
N GLY A 233 4.90 -28.26 18.81
CA GLY A 233 4.85 -28.57 17.38
C GLY A 233 5.93 -29.56 17.00
N LEU A 234 5.55 -30.72 16.48
CA LEU A 234 6.50 -31.75 16.08
C LEU A 234 6.49 -31.90 14.57
N LYS A 235 7.64 -31.63 13.94
CA LYS A 235 7.95 -32.18 12.63
C LYS A 235 8.51 -33.59 12.85
N PRO A 236 7.79 -34.66 12.50
CA PRO A 236 8.26 -36.02 12.72
C PRO A 236 9.49 -36.33 11.86
N THR A 237 10.09 -37.50 12.08
CA THR A 237 11.09 -38.04 11.15
C THR A 237 10.50 -38.06 9.74
N PHE A 238 11.26 -37.59 8.75
CA PHE A 238 10.81 -37.58 7.36
C PHE A 238 10.38 -38.98 6.93
N GLY A 239 9.19 -39.08 6.33
CA GLY A 239 8.58 -40.36 5.94
C GLY A 239 7.84 -41.13 7.05
N LEU A 240 7.95 -40.74 8.34
CA LEU A 240 7.24 -41.45 9.41
C LEU A 240 5.71 -41.27 9.28
N VAL A 241 5.26 -40.05 8.98
CA VAL A 241 3.85 -39.73 8.72
C VAL A 241 3.65 -39.63 7.22
N PRO A 242 2.63 -40.30 6.64
CA PRO A 242 2.36 -40.24 5.21
C PRO A 242 1.91 -38.85 4.78
N TYR A 243 2.35 -38.44 3.60
CA TYR A 243 1.93 -37.20 2.94
C TYR A 243 0.83 -37.42 1.89
N THR A 244 0.32 -38.65 1.76
CA THR A 244 -0.78 -39.03 0.86
C THR A 244 -2.02 -38.17 1.07
N GLY A 245 -2.50 -37.55 -0.01
CA GLY A 245 -3.67 -36.66 0.01
C GLY A 245 -3.39 -35.27 0.60
N ILE A 246 -2.12 -34.88 0.75
CA ILE A 246 -1.71 -33.54 1.18
C ILE A 246 -1.01 -32.85 0.01
N MET A 247 -1.30 -31.57 -0.21
CA MET A 247 -0.71 -30.79 -1.29
C MET A 247 0.81 -30.71 -1.14
N THR A 248 1.53 -31.25 -2.13
CA THR A 248 3.00 -31.24 -2.15
C THR A 248 3.52 -29.86 -2.53
N PHE A 249 4.60 -29.47 -1.87
CA PHE A 249 5.38 -28.30 -2.25
C PHE A 249 6.66 -28.75 -2.96
N ASP A 250 7.50 -29.47 -2.22
CA ASP A 250 8.65 -30.19 -2.71
C ASP A 250 8.70 -31.53 -1.97
N PRO A 251 8.54 -32.66 -2.67
CA PRO A 251 8.59 -33.99 -2.08
C PRO A 251 9.82 -34.27 -1.21
N ALA A 252 10.96 -33.59 -1.45
CA ALA A 252 12.18 -33.76 -0.68
C ALA A 252 12.12 -33.21 0.75
N VAL A 253 11.21 -32.28 1.03
CA VAL A 253 11.11 -31.60 2.35
C VAL A 253 9.72 -31.61 2.96
N ASP A 254 8.72 -32.12 2.24
CA ASP A 254 7.34 -32.24 2.72
C ASP A 254 7.24 -33.17 3.94
N SER A 255 6.72 -32.63 5.04
CA SER A 255 6.39 -33.39 6.25
C SER A 255 5.03 -32.96 6.80
N ALA A 256 4.27 -33.90 7.36
CA ALA A 256 3.04 -33.61 8.12
C ALA A 256 3.24 -34.06 9.58
N GLY A 257 2.57 -33.40 10.52
CA GLY A 257 2.79 -33.72 11.93
C GLY A 257 1.87 -33.02 12.92
N PRO A 258 1.95 -33.41 14.20
CA PRO A 258 1.03 -32.95 15.22
C PRO A 258 1.41 -31.59 15.81
N MET A 259 0.38 -30.82 16.12
CA MET A 259 0.43 -29.58 16.90
C MET A 259 -0.56 -29.69 18.06
N ALA A 260 -0.11 -29.45 19.29
CA ALA A 260 -0.95 -29.58 20.48
C ALA A 260 -0.46 -28.70 21.62
N SER A 261 -1.29 -28.47 22.63
CA SER A 261 -0.90 -27.71 23.83
C SER A 261 0.09 -28.47 24.73
N THR A 262 0.21 -29.79 24.56
CA THR A 262 1.10 -30.64 25.38
C THR A 262 1.87 -31.64 24.54
N ALA A 263 3.06 -32.03 25.00
CA ALA A 263 3.87 -33.07 24.35
C ALA A 263 3.18 -34.44 24.39
N PHE A 264 2.36 -34.70 25.42
CA PHE A 264 1.57 -35.93 25.52
C PHE A 264 0.50 -36.01 24.43
N ASP A 265 -0.25 -34.93 24.21
CA ASP A 265 -1.26 -34.89 23.16
C ASP A 265 -0.61 -34.96 21.76
N ALA A 266 0.52 -34.27 21.56
CA ALA A 266 1.29 -34.39 20.32
C ALA A 266 1.76 -35.84 20.08
N ALA A 267 2.18 -36.56 21.12
CA ALA A 267 2.58 -37.96 21.04
C ALA A 267 1.40 -38.90 20.74
N ARG A 268 0.23 -38.68 21.34
CA ARG A 268 -1.01 -39.43 21.02
C ARG A 268 -1.42 -39.24 19.56
N LEU A 269 -1.38 -38.00 19.06
CA LEU A 269 -1.70 -37.73 17.66
C LEU A 269 -0.64 -38.31 16.72
N LEU A 270 0.64 -38.25 17.08
CA LEU A 270 1.71 -38.91 16.31
C LEU A 270 1.47 -40.42 16.20
N TYR A 271 1.16 -41.09 17.31
CA TYR A 271 0.86 -42.53 17.33
C TYR A 271 -0.26 -42.86 16.33
N ALA A 272 -1.35 -42.10 16.36
CA ALA A 272 -2.48 -42.33 15.46
C ALA A 272 -2.11 -42.16 13.98
N ILE A 273 -1.32 -41.14 13.63
CA ILE A 273 -1.07 -40.78 12.23
C ILE A 273 0.20 -41.38 11.62
N ALA A 274 1.11 -41.94 12.42
CA ALA A 274 2.38 -42.49 11.94
C ALA A 274 2.26 -43.88 11.28
N GLY A 275 3.24 -44.22 10.44
CA GLY A 275 3.42 -45.53 9.83
C GLY A 275 3.19 -45.56 8.32
N TYR A 276 3.79 -46.55 7.66
CA TYR A 276 3.73 -46.75 6.21
C TYR A 276 2.30 -47.03 5.72
N ASP A 277 1.84 -46.29 4.73
CA ASP A 277 0.48 -46.42 4.18
C ASP A 277 0.40 -47.24 2.89
N GLY A 278 1.53 -47.60 2.29
CA GLY A 278 1.57 -48.34 1.02
C GLY A 278 1.44 -47.47 -0.23
N ILE A 279 1.32 -46.15 -0.08
CA ILE A 279 1.05 -45.20 -1.16
C ILE A 279 2.20 -44.19 -1.27
N ASP A 280 2.62 -43.57 -0.16
CA ASP A 280 3.63 -42.51 -0.18
C ASP A 280 5.06 -43.08 -0.20
N ASP A 281 5.79 -42.82 -1.29
CA ASP A 281 7.18 -43.22 -1.48
C ASP A 281 8.20 -42.46 -0.62
N ARG A 282 7.79 -41.42 0.12
CA ARG A 282 8.64 -40.77 1.14
C ARG A 282 8.93 -41.67 2.33
N GLN A 283 8.07 -42.65 2.58
CA GLN A 283 8.04 -43.43 3.82
C GLN A 283 9.04 -44.59 3.87
N LEU A 284 10.20 -44.43 3.21
CA LEU A 284 11.24 -45.44 3.22
C LEU A 284 11.74 -45.67 4.65
N GLY A 285 11.55 -46.89 5.17
CA GLY A 285 11.94 -47.26 6.53
C GLY A 285 10.90 -47.01 7.62
N ALA A 286 9.72 -46.46 7.30
CA ALA A 286 8.65 -46.30 8.28
C ALA A 286 8.06 -47.67 8.71
N PRO A 287 7.74 -47.87 10.00
CA PRO A 287 7.07 -49.07 10.45
C PRO A 287 5.66 -49.16 9.86
N ARG A 288 5.10 -50.37 9.78
CA ARG A 288 3.65 -50.51 9.52
C ARG A 288 2.86 -49.93 10.71
N PRO A 289 1.63 -49.41 10.52
CA PRO A 289 0.87 -48.75 11.59
C PRO A 289 0.77 -49.58 12.88
N LYS A 290 0.49 -50.88 12.77
CA LYS A 290 0.42 -51.81 13.91
C LYS A 290 1.74 -52.01 14.69
N ASN A 291 2.87 -51.58 14.12
CA ASN A 291 4.20 -51.68 14.71
C ASN A 291 4.74 -50.31 15.16
N VAL A 292 3.94 -49.25 15.03
CA VAL A 292 4.28 -47.94 15.58
C VAL A 292 4.23 -48.04 17.11
N GLU A 293 5.24 -47.53 17.78
CA GLU A 293 5.26 -47.46 19.24
C GLU A 293 4.18 -46.50 19.76
N ASP A 294 3.51 -46.86 20.85
CA ASP A 294 2.61 -45.93 21.53
C ASP A 294 3.42 -44.86 22.27
N TYR A 295 3.77 -43.81 21.54
CA TYR A 295 4.51 -42.67 22.06
C TYR A 295 3.78 -41.99 23.23
N GLY A 296 2.44 -42.05 23.27
CA GLY A 296 1.64 -41.52 24.37
C GLY A 296 1.88 -42.30 25.66
N ALA A 297 1.87 -43.63 25.59
CA ALA A 297 2.21 -44.50 26.70
C ALA A 297 3.65 -44.26 27.18
N THR A 298 4.61 -44.10 26.27
CA THR A 298 6.01 -43.82 26.60
C THR A 298 6.16 -42.49 27.36
N VAL A 299 5.46 -41.43 26.94
CA VAL A 299 5.43 -40.14 27.66
C VAL A 299 4.74 -40.24 29.03
N LEU A 300 3.70 -41.07 29.17
CA LEU A 300 3.07 -41.28 30.47
C LEU A 300 3.97 -42.06 31.43
N ALA A 301 4.64 -43.09 30.93
CA ALA A 301 5.59 -43.88 31.71
C ALA A 301 6.73 -43.00 32.23
N SER A 302 7.23 -42.07 31.42
CA SER A 302 8.30 -41.13 31.83
C SER A 302 7.87 -40.12 32.91
N ARG A 303 6.57 -39.99 33.19
CA ARG A 303 6.02 -39.11 34.24
C ARG A 303 5.82 -39.81 35.59
N GLN A 304 6.00 -41.14 35.66
CA GLN A 304 5.86 -41.89 36.90
C GLN A 304 7.11 -41.70 37.78
N GLY A 305 6.97 -41.00 38.90
CA GLY A 305 8.08 -40.69 39.83
C GLY A 305 8.52 -39.22 39.79
N THR A 306 9.68 -38.91 40.38
CA THR A 306 10.26 -37.56 40.30
C THR A 306 10.84 -37.35 38.90
N PRO A 307 10.38 -36.35 38.13
CA PRO A 307 10.91 -36.09 36.79
C PRO A 307 12.42 -35.89 36.84
N SER A 308 13.16 -36.72 36.09
CA SER A 308 14.61 -36.64 35.99
C SER A 308 15.05 -36.91 34.57
N LEU A 309 16.01 -36.11 34.11
CA LEU A 309 16.74 -36.28 32.85
C LEU A 309 18.14 -36.87 33.10
N LYS A 310 18.37 -37.51 34.26
CA LYS A 310 19.66 -38.12 34.58
C LYS A 310 20.05 -39.16 33.54
N GLY A 311 21.22 -38.98 32.95
CA GLY A 311 21.75 -39.86 31.90
C GLY A 311 21.42 -39.41 30.48
N ILE A 312 20.53 -38.43 30.30
CA ILE A 312 20.24 -37.83 28.99
C ILE A 312 21.33 -36.80 28.65
N ARG A 313 21.92 -36.92 27.46
CA ARG A 313 22.97 -36.08 26.91
C ARG A 313 22.38 -35.13 25.87
N ILE A 314 22.52 -33.83 26.10
CA ILE A 314 21.93 -32.78 25.25
C ILE A 314 23.04 -31.88 24.70
N GLY A 315 23.08 -31.73 23.38
CA GLY A 315 23.94 -30.78 22.69
C GLY A 315 23.26 -29.43 22.51
N VAL A 316 23.93 -28.33 22.87
CA VAL A 316 23.52 -26.97 22.50
C VAL A 316 24.26 -26.60 21.21
N LEU A 317 23.53 -26.41 20.11
CA LEU A 317 24.14 -26.12 18.82
C LEU A 317 24.71 -24.71 18.81
N LYS A 318 26.04 -24.59 18.80
CA LYS A 318 26.77 -23.32 18.86
C LYS A 318 26.32 -22.35 17.76
N GLU A 319 26.26 -22.82 16.51
CA GLU A 319 25.96 -21.98 15.35
C GLU A 319 24.60 -21.28 15.45
N ALA A 320 23.61 -21.93 16.10
CA ALA A 320 22.29 -21.34 16.25
C ALA A 320 22.27 -20.13 17.22
N PHE A 321 23.18 -20.09 18.20
CA PHE A 321 23.31 -18.97 19.13
C PHE A 321 24.28 -17.88 18.65
N GLU A 322 25.07 -18.17 17.61
CA GLU A 322 25.97 -17.21 16.95
C GLU A 322 25.31 -16.46 15.78
N GLU A 323 24.06 -16.80 15.42
CA GLU A 323 23.29 -16.09 14.40
C GLU A 323 23.05 -14.63 14.81
N GLU A 324 23.59 -13.69 14.02
CA GLU A 324 23.57 -12.25 14.31
C GLU A 324 22.14 -11.69 14.47
N ARG A 325 21.16 -12.28 13.78
CA ARG A 325 19.76 -11.84 13.83
C ARG A 325 19.00 -12.40 15.03
N LEU A 326 19.58 -13.30 15.83
CA LEU A 326 18.94 -13.87 17.01
C LEU A 326 18.76 -12.78 18.07
N ALA A 327 17.50 -12.47 18.39
CA ALA A 327 17.15 -11.48 19.39
C ALA A 327 17.69 -11.89 20.77
N PRO A 328 18.46 -11.05 21.48
CA PRO A 328 19.10 -11.41 22.75
C PRO A 328 18.11 -11.89 23.82
N GLN A 329 16.92 -11.30 23.88
CA GLN A 329 15.86 -11.71 24.80
C GLN A 329 15.30 -13.10 24.48
N TYR A 330 15.27 -13.47 23.20
CA TYR A 330 14.83 -14.80 22.77
C TYR A 330 15.91 -15.84 23.09
N ALA A 331 17.18 -15.54 22.79
CA ALA A 331 18.33 -16.36 23.17
C ALA A 331 18.34 -16.63 24.68
N ALA A 332 18.24 -15.60 25.51
CA ALA A 332 18.25 -15.72 26.97
C ALA A 332 17.11 -16.60 27.50
N SER A 333 15.92 -16.57 26.88
CA SER A 333 14.80 -17.44 27.24
C SER A 333 15.13 -18.91 26.97
N VAL A 334 15.74 -19.21 25.81
CA VAL A 334 16.16 -20.57 25.43
C VAL A 334 17.31 -21.05 26.30
N GLU A 335 18.32 -20.23 26.56
CA GLU A 335 19.43 -20.54 27.47
C GLU A 335 18.92 -20.87 28.88
N LYS A 336 17.91 -20.13 29.36
CA LYS A 336 17.27 -20.46 30.63
C LYS A 336 16.60 -21.82 30.56
N ALA A 337 15.97 -22.18 29.44
CA ALA A 337 15.34 -23.50 29.25
C ALA A 337 16.39 -24.62 29.31
N ILE A 338 17.55 -24.39 28.69
CA ILE A 338 18.70 -25.30 28.74
C ILE A 338 19.16 -25.52 30.18
N LYS A 339 19.28 -24.44 30.98
CA LYS A 339 19.60 -24.55 32.42
C LYS A 339 18.55 -25.33 33.21
N ASP A 340 17.28 -25.24 32.84
CA ASP A 340 16.23 -26.03 33.48
C ASP A 340 16.37 -27.52 33.14
N LEU A 341 16.84 -27.89 31.94
CA LEU A 341 17.17 -29.27 31.58
C LEU A 341 18.37 -29.80 32.39
N GLU A 342 19.42 -28.99 32.58
CA GLU A 342 20.56 -29.34 33.46
C GLU A 342 20.11 -29.59 34.90
N ARG A 343 19.22 -28.73 35.44
CA ARG A 343 18.66 -28.87 36.79
C ARG A 343 17.85 -30.15 36.96
N LEU A 344 17.20 -30.61 35.90
CA LEU A 344 16.49 -31.90 35.89
C LEU A 344 17.43 -33.11 35.78
N GLY A 345 18.73 -32.89 35.56
CA GLY A 345 19.78 -33.91 35.56
C GLY A 345 20.37 -34.25 34.19
N ALA A 346 19.99 -33.52 33.13
CA ALA A 346 20.59 -33.71 31.81
C ALA A 346 22.06 -33.29 31.81
N THR A 347 22.90 -34.00 31.07
CA THR A 347 24.27 -33.58 30.77
C THR A 347 24.21 -32.68 29.54
N VAL A 348 24.45 -31.38 29.72
CA VAL A 348 24.42 -30.42 28.63
C VAL A 348 25.85 -30.09 28.19
N THR A 349 26.10 -30.16 26.89
CA THR A 349 27.39 -29.82 26.27
C THR A 349 27.17 -28.93 25.06
N GLN A 350 28.13 -28.06 24.75
CA GLN A 350 28.08 -27.30 23.50
C GLN A 350 28.59 -28.19 22.35
N VAL A 351 27.89 -28.18 21.22
CA VAL A 351 28.28 -28.90 20.00
C VAL A 351 28.29 -27.96 18.81
N SER A 352 28.97 -28.36 17.75
CA SER A 352 29.19 -27.54 16.56
C SER A 352 28.91 -28.36 15.31
N VAL A 353 28.03 -27.84 14.46
CA VAL A 353 27.79 -28.33 13.10
C VAL A 353 27.99 -27.12 12.17
N PRO A 354 29.23 -26.77 11.77
CA PRO A 354 29.48 -25.52 11.05
C PRO A 354 28.70 -25.38 9.74
N PHE A 355 28.41 -26.51 9.08
CA PHE A 355 27.66 -26.54 7.83
C PHE A 355 26.17 -26.20 8.01
N PHE A 356 25.67 -26.17 9.25
CA PHE A 356 24.31 -25.70 9.59
C PHE A 356 24.00 -24.31 9.02
N ASN A 357 24.98 -23.41 8.97
CA ASN A 357 24.79 -22.07 8.43
C ASN A 357 24.39 -22.06 6.93
N MET A 358 24.63 -23.15 6.20
CA MET A 358 24.18 -23.30 4.82
C MET A 358 22.73 -23.78 4.68
N ALA A 359 22.09 -24.24 5.76
CA ALA A 359 20.78 -24.87 5.71
C ALA A 359 19.72 -23.98 5.06
N ARG A 360 19.62 -22.70 5.45
CA ARG A 360 18.64 -21.77 4.88
C ARG A 360 18.86 -21.55 3.38
N THR A 361 20.12 -21.46 2.95
CA THR A 361 20.47 -21.29 1.54
C THR A 361 20.12 -22.54 0.73
N ILE A 362 20.42 -23.72 1.24
CA ILE A 362 20.07 -24.99 0.60
C ILE A 362 18.54 -25.11 0.46
N GLU A 363 17.80 -24.81 1.53
CA GLU A 363 16.33 -24.86 1.49
C GLU A 363 15.76 -23.87 0.48
N SER A 364 16.32 -22.65 0.38
CA SER A 364 15.80 -21.65 -0.57
C SER A 364 15.97 -22.11 -2.02
N VAL A 365 17.08 -22.80 -2.33
CA VAL A 365 17.28 -23.44 -3.63
C VAL A 365 16.22 -24.54 -3.86
N CYS A 366 15.92 -25.36 -2.87
CA CYS A 366 14.92 -26.42 -3.02
C CYS A 366 13.53 -25.81 -3.30
N VAL A 367 13.16 -24.84 -2.47
CA VAL A 367 11.84 -24.21 -2.45
C VAL A 367 11.58 -23.42 -3.74
N ASP A 368 12.51 -22.58 -4.19
CA ASP A 368 12.33 -21.77 -5.40
C ASP A 368 12.30 -22.64 -6.66
N PHE A 369 13.17 -23.66 -6.76
CA PHE A 369 13.18 -24.56 -7.91
C PHE A 369 11.90 -25.41 -8.00
N ALA A 370 11.32 -25.80 -6.87
CA ALA A 370 10.08 -26.57 -6.84
C ALA A 370 8.83 -25.70 -7.06
N ALA A 371 8.90 -24.39 -6.78
CA ALA A 371 7.73 -23.53 -6.68
C ALA A 371 6.78 -23.59 -7.90
N MET A 372 7.29 -23.40 -9.12
CA MET A 372 6.45 -23.47 -10.33
C MET A 372 6.28 -24.86 -10.92
N PRO A 373 7.34 -25.68 -11.10
CA PRO A 373 7.18 -27.00 -11.68
C PRO A 373 6.15 -27.87 -10.94
N THR A 374 6.18 -27.84 -9.61
CA THR A 374 5.17 -28.55 -8.80
C THR A 374 3.77 -28.03 -9.08
N ARG A 375 3.59 -26.71 -9.24
CA ARG A 375 2.30 -26.04 -9.46
C ARG A 375 1.77 -26.14 -10.91
N GLU A 376 2.61 -26.56 -11.84
CA GLU A 376 2.24 -26.84 -13.23
C GLU A 376 1.90 -28.32 -13.47
N GLY A 377 1.79 -29.11 -12.40
CA GLY A 377 1.55 -30.55 -12.49
C GLY A 377 2.76 -31.34 -12.99
N MET A 378 3.96 -30.73 -13.07
CA MET A 378 5.20 -31.39 -13.54
C MET A 378 5.85 -32.25 -12.45
N GLN A 379 5.06 -33.05 -11.75
CA GLN A 379 5.47 -33.88 -10.62
C GLN A 379 5.93 -35.26 -11.09
N VAL A 380 6.95 -35.31 -11.95
CA VAL A 380 7.43 -36.57 -12.54
C VAL A 380 8.29 -37.39 -11.57
N GLY A 381 8.30 -38.72 -11.73
CA GLY A 381 9.25 -39.61 -11.06
C GLY A 381 8.91 -40.03 -9.62
N ARG A 382 7.70 -39.74 -9.14
CA ARG A 382 7.22 -40.17 -7.81
C ARG A 382 6.26 -41.35 -7.93
N ARG A 383 6.19 -42.17 -6.88
CA ARG A 383 5.19 -43.24 -6.72
C ARG A 383 4.25 -42.86 -5.58
N GLY A 384 2.98 -42.64 -5.90
CA GLY A 384 1.97 -42.34 -4.90
C GLY A 384 0.68 -41.80 -5.50
N LEU A 385 -0.15 -41.20 -4.66
CA LEU A 385 -1.40 -40.58 -5.06
C LEU A 385 -1.17 -39.19 -5.66
N TYR A 386 -1.71 -38.97 -6.85
CA TYR A 386 -1.75 -37.67 -7.51
C TYR A 386 -3.17 -37.10 -7.43
N LEU A 387 -3.27 -35.81 -7.10
CA LEU A 387 -4.55 -35.09 -7.04
C LEU A 387 -4.85 -34.47 -8.40
N ASN A 388 -5.16 -35.30 -9.40
CA ASN A 388 -5.31 -34.85 -10.79
C ASN A 388 -6.44 -33.81 -10.97
N ASP A 389 -7.55 -34.02 -10.27
CA ASP A 389 -8.70 -33.11 -10.21
C ASP A 389 -8.36 -31.71 -9.65
N TYR A 390 -7.35 -31.61 -8.78
CA TYR A 390 -6.85 -30.31 -8.35
C TYR A 390 -6.13 -29.57 -9.48
N TRP A 391 -5.31 -30.28 -10.27
CA TRP A 391 -4.59 -29.67 -11.40
C TRP A 391 -5.53 -29.24 -12.51
N ASP A 392 -6.61 -30.00 -12.76
CA ASP A 392 -7.65 -29.63 -13.71
C ASP A 392 -8.32 -28.29 -13.36
N GLN A 393 -8.41 -27.94 -12.07
CA GLN A 393 -8.95 -26.65 -11.63
C GLN A 393 -7.89 -25.54 -11.60
N LEU A 394 -6.68 -25.86 -11.16
CA LEU A 394 -5.60 -24.88 -11.04
C LEU A 394 -5.07 -24.44 -12.41
N LEU A 395 -5.04 -25.32 -13.41
CA LEU A 395 -4.43 -25.03 -14.71
C LEU A 395 -5.46 -24.55 -15.75
N PRO A 396 -5.01 -23.78 -16.76
CA PRO A 396 -3.70 -23.16 -16.88
C PRO A 396 -3.54 -21.96 -15.92
N TRP A 397 -2.29 -21.59 -15.66
CA TRP A 397 -1.98 -20.31 -15.02
C TRP A 397 -2.26 -19.15 -15.99
N THR A 398 -3.03 -18.17 -15.51
CA THR A 398 -3.33 -16.94 -16.24
C THR A 398 -2.79 -15.73 -15.49
N GLN A 399 -2.73 -14.58 -16.16
CA GLN A 399 -2.33 -13.32 -15.51
C GLN A 399 -3.19 -12.99 -14.28
N ASP A 400 -4.51 -13.25 -14.33
CA ASP A 400 -5.43 -13.06 -13.19
C ASP A 400 -5.05 -13.97 -12.01
N LYS A 401 -4.74 -15.25 -12.26
CA LYS A 401 -4.30 -16.18 -11.21
C LYS A 401 -3.00 -15.71 -10.55
N PHE A 402 -2.05 -15.20 -11.33
CA PHE A 402 -0.81 -14.64 -10.79
C PHE A 402 -1.05 -13.35 -9.99
N GLU A 403 -1.94 -12.48 -10.45
CA GLU A 403 -2.30 -11.25 -9.73
C GLU A 403 -2.98 -11.53 -8.40
N LYS A 404 -3.79 -12.59 -8.30
CA LYS A 404 -4.40 -13.07 -7.06
C LYS A 404 -3.42 -13.78 -6.14
N ALA A 405 -2.52 -14.57 -6.72
CA ALA A 405 -1.45 -15.24 -5.99
C ALA A 405 -0.32 -14.30 -5.50
N LYS A 406 -0.35 -13.00 -5.86
CA LYS A 406 0.55 -11.91 -5.39
C LYS A 406 2.05 -12.30 -5.37
N TYR A 407 2.86 -11.51 -4.66
CA TYR A 407 4.32 -11.66 -4.62
C TYR A 407 4.79 -13.01 -4.06
N PHE A 408 4.16 -13.53 -3.02
CA PHE A 408 4.63 -14.75 -2.34
C PHE A 408 4.60 -15.99 -3.27
N VAL A 409 3.73 -16.03 -4.29
CA VAL A 409 3.81 -17.07 -5.34
C VAL A 409 4.60 -16.59 -6.55
N THR A 410 4.33 -15.37 -7.05
CA THR A 410 4.96 -14.87 -8.29
C THR A 410 6.46 -14.64 -8.16
N GLY A 411 6.95 -14.24 -6.99
CA GLY A 411 8.37 -14.05 -6.71
C GLY A 411 9.14 -15.36 -6.82
N CYS A 412 8.68 -16.41 -6.15
CA CYS A 412 9.32 -17.72 -6.17
C CYS A 412 9.16 -18.42 -7.52
N ALA A 413 8.03 -18.18 -8.19
CA ALA A 413 7.83 -18.61 -9.56
C ALA A 413 8.89 -18.04 -10.50
N LEU A 414 9.12 -16.73 -10.40
CA LEU A 414 10.12 -16.03 -11.20
C LEU A 414 11.54 -16.49 -10.84
N ASN A 415 11.84 -16.65 -9.55
CA ASN A 415 13.12 -17.16 -9.07
C ASN A 415 13.40 -18.56 -9.61
N GLY A 416 12.44 -19.48 -9.52
CA GLY A 416 12.54 -20.84 -10.00
C GLY A 416 12.73 -20.92 -11.51
N ALA A 417 11.91 -20.18 -12.27
CA ALA A 417 12.04 -20.11 -13.74
C ALA A 417 13.41 -19.59 -14.16
N TYR A 418 13.90 -18.52 -13.52
CA TYR A 418 15.25 -18.01 -13.74
C TYR A 418 16.31 -19.06 -13.39
N ALA A 419 16.22 -19.66 -12.21
CA ALA A 419 17.26 -20.54 -11.70
C ALA A 419 17.35 -21.87 -12.47
N TRP A 420 16.23 -22.45 -12.93
CA TRP A 420 16.25 -23.58 -13.86
C TRP A 420 16.92 -23.23 -15.19
N SER A 421 16.69 -22.02 -15.71
CA SER A 421 17.27 -21.58 -16.99
C SER A 421 18.79 -21.32 -16.91
N GLN A 422 19.26 -20.76 -15.80
CA GLN A 422 20.66 -20.34 -15.66
C GLN A 422 21.54 -21.35 -14.90
N HIS A 423 20.93 -22.12 -13.99
CA HIS A 423 21.66 -22.93 -13.00
C HIS A 423 21.02 -24.33 -12.81
N PRO A 424 20.81 -25.12 -13.87
CA PRO A 424 20.05 -26.38 -13.81
C PRO A 424 20.63 -27.44 -12.87
N THR A 425 21.92 -27.37 -12.52
CA THR A 425 22.56 -28.32 -11.59
C THR A 425 22.40 -27.94 -10.12
N ALA A 426 21.90 -26.73 -9.81
CA ALA A 426 21.89 -26.21 -8.44
C ALA A 426 20.99 -27.04 -7.51
N TYR A 427 19.80 -27.44 -7.96
CA TYR A 427 18.89 -28.29 -7.17
C TYR A 427 19.52 -29.63 -6.80
N GLY A 428 20.11 -30.34 -7.78
CA GLY A 428 20.80 -31.61 -7.52
C GLY A 428 21.99 -31.46 -6.56
N ARG A 429 22.73 -30.34 -6.66
CA ARG A 429 23.80 -30.01 -5.70
C ARG A 429 23.24 -29.71 -4.31
N ALA A 430 22.14 -28.98 -4.20
CA ALA A 430 21.47 -28.71 -2.93
C ALA A 430 21.05 -30.01 -2.22
N MET A 431 20.50 -30.98 -2.95
CA MET A 431 20.19 -32.32 -2.40
C MET A 431 21.44 -33.04 -1.87
N ASN A 432 22.55 -33.00 -2.60
CA ASN A 432 23.81 -33.60 -2.14
C ASN A 432 24.36 -32.92 -0.88
N LEU A 433 24.20 -31.60 -0.76
CA LEU A 433 24.62 -30.84 0.42
C LEU A 433 23.68 -31.06 1.60
N ALA A 434 22.37 -31.22 1.38
CA ALA A 434 21.42 -31.61 2.42
C ALA A 434 21.79 -32.98 3.03
N ARG A 435 22.26 -33.92 2.20
CA ARG A 435 22.81 -35.19 2.67
C ARG A 435 24.02 -34.99 3.58
N LYS A 436 25.00 -34.18 3.14
CA LYS A 436 26.17 -33.86 3.96
C LYS A 436 25.75 -33.25 5.30
N LEU A 437 24.80 -32.31 5.30
CA LEU A 437 24.29 -31.70 6.53
C LEU A 437 23.68 -32.75 7.46
N ARG A 438 22.98 -33.76 6.92
CA ARG A 438 22.43 -34.86 7.72
C ARG A 438 23.56 -35.68 8.33
N ASP A 439 24.54 -36.07 7.53
CA ASP A 439 25.69 -36.85 7.99
C ASP A 439 26.45 -36.11 9.11
N ASP A 440 26.61 -34.78 9.01
CA ASP A 440 27.23 -33.96 10.07
C ASP A 440 26.40 -33.91 11.37
N PHE A 441 25.07 -33.91 11.27
CA PHE A 441 24.19 -33.98 12.45
C PHE A 441 24.18 -35.39 13.07
N ASP A 442 24.19 -36.43 12.24
CA ASP A 442 24.24 -37.82 12.67
C ASP A 442 25.52 -38.08 13.49
N GLU A 443 26.68 -37.58 13.02
CA GLU A 443 27.97 -37.67 13.73
C GLU A 443 27.89 -37.07 15.14
N VAL A 444 27.28 -35.89 15.28
CA VAL A 444 27.10 -35.23 16.59
C VAL A 444 26.09 -35.96 17.47
N LEU A 445 25.08 -36.60 16.87
CA LEU A 445 24.05 -37.38 17.58
C LEU A 445 24.53 -38.78 17.99
N GLU A 446 25.67 -39.29 17.53
CA GLU A 446 26.24 -40.56 18.03
C GLU A 446 26.47 -40.50 19.55
N ASP A 447 26.90 -39.33 20.04
CA ASP A 447 27.24 -39.08 21.43
C ASP A 447 26.17 -38.28 22.20
N LEU A 448 25.01 -38.02 21.59
CA LEU A 448 23.95 -37.22 22.19
C LEU A 448 22.57 -37.84 21.99
N ASP A 449 21.67 -37.62 22.94
CA ASP A 449 20.28 -38.05 22.81
C ASP A 449 19.43 -36.99 22.09
N ALA A 450 19.81 -35.72 22.18
CA ALA A 450 19.13 -34.62 21.51
C ALA A 450 20.04 -33.40 21.30
N ILE A 451 19.67 -32.57 20.32
CA ILE A 451 20.25 -31.23 20.10
C ILE A 451 19.17 -30.18 20.37
N VAL A 452 19.55 -29.09 21.03
CA VAL A 452 18.69 -27.94 21.32
C VAL A 452 19.17 -26.72 20.57
N THR A 453 18.22 -26.05 19.91
CA THR A 453 18.39 -24.75 19.26
C THR A 453 17.20 -23.86 19.60
N PRO A 454 17.30 -22.53 19.48
CA PRO A 454 16.13 -21.68 19.34
C PRO A 454 15.25 -22.16 18.17
N THR A 455 13.91 -22.06 18.28
CA THR A 455 13.03 -22.44 17.16
C THR A 455 13.03 -21.36 16.07
N GLY A 456 12.97 -20.09 16.48
CA GLY A 456 13.10 -18.93 15.60
C GLY A 456 14.21 -17.99 16.06
N ILE A 457 14.34 -16.86 15.39
CA ILE A 457 15.31 -15.81 15.76
C ILE A 457 14.70 -14.78 16.71
N GLU A 458 13.38 -14.74 16.86
CA GLU A 458 12.67 -13.71 17.62
C GLU A 458 11.22 -14.11 17.95
N PRO A 459 10.53 -13.39 18.85
CA PRO A 459 9.09 -13.54 19.08
C PRO A 459 8.23 -13.14 17.88
N ALA A 460 6.92 -13.43 17.96
CA ALA A 460 5.95 -13.05 16.94
C ALA A 460 6.02 -11.54 16.58
N ARG A 461 5.98 -11.23 15.28
CA ARG A 461 5.99 -9.85 14.75
C ARG A 461 4.60 -9.39 14.32
N ARG A 462 4.43 -8.09 14.13
CA ARG A 462 3.21 -7.51 13.53
C ARG A 462 2.98 -8.03 12.12
N HIS A 463 1.71 -8.10 11.73
CA HIS A 463 1.33 -8.50 10.37
C HIS A 463 1.96 -7.62 9.30
N LEU A 464 2.35 -8.27 8.20
CA LEU A 464 2.76 -7.60 6.98
C LEU A 464 1.54 -7.22 6.14
N SER A 465 1.69 -6.25 5.25
CA SER A 465 0.65 -5.93 4.27
C SER A 465 0.50 -7.09 3.28
N PHE A 466 -0.73 -7.59 3.10
CA PHE A 466 -1.07 -8.55 2.04
C PHE A 466 -0.64 -8.05 0.64
N ASN A 467 -0.80 -6.75 0.39
CA ASN A 467 -0.38 -6.09 -0.85
C ASN A 467 1.06 -5.56 -0.79
N GLY A 468 1.87 -6.02 0.16
CA GLY A 468 3.27 -5.68 0.27
C GLY A 468 4.06 -6.13 -0.96
N GLY A 469 5.01 -5.32 -1.39
CA GLY A 469 5.92 -5.67 -2.48
C GLY A 469 7.07 -6.57 -2.02
N PRO A 470 7.98 -6.96 -2.94
CA PRO A 470 9.11 -7.82 -2.64
C PRO A 470 9.91 -7.40 -1.41
N ALA A 471 10.31 -6.12 -1.35
CA ALA A 471 11.12 -5.60 -0.25
C ALA A 471 10.43 -5.65 1.13
N GLU A 472 9.10 -5.62 1.17
CA GLU A 472 8.36 -5.72 2.43
C GLU A 472 8.31 -7.18 2.92
N TRP A 473 8.02 -8.11 2.02
CA TRP A 473 8.00 -9.54 2.35
C TRP A 473 9.39 -10.11 2.63
N ASP A 474 10.43 -9.61 1.96
CA ASP A 474 11.82 -9.98 2.20
C ASP A 474 12.38 -9.37 3.50
N SER A 475 11.69 -8.38 4.10
CA SER A 475 12.15 -7.71 5.33
C SER A 475 12.10 -8.60 6.58
N ILE A 476 11.48 -9.78 6.50
CA ILE A 476 11.36 -10.72 7.61
C ILE A 476 11.80 -12.12 7.17
N SER A 477 12.88 -12.62 7.77
CA SER A 477 13.36 -13.98 7.55
C SER A 477 12.79 -14.93 8.61
N CYS A 478 11.92 -15.84 8.20
CA CYS A 478 11.45 -16.94 9.04
C CYS A 478 12.19 -18.24 8.72
N GLY A 479 12.24 -19.17 9.68
CA GLY A 479 12.74 -20.52 9.44
C GLY A 479 14.26 -20.68 9.29
N VAL A 480 15.03 -19.77 9.89
CA VAL A 480 16.51 -19.79 9.87
C VAL A 480 17.06 -21.12 10.40
N PHE A 481 16.52 -21.61 11.52
CA PHE A 481 17.01 -22.84 12.17
C PHE A 481 16.20 -24.08 11.80
N THR A 482 14.89 -23.93 11.60
CA THR A 482 13.97 -25.05 11.39
C THR A 482 14.20 -25.78 10.08
N SER A 483 14.61 -25.06 9.02
CA SER A 483 14.82 -25.60 7.67
C SER A 483 15.86 -26.72 7.62
N ALA A 484 16.91 -26.66 8.45
CA ALA A 484 17.93 -27.70 8.54
C ALA A 484 17.32 -29.09 8.81
N PHE A 485 16.31 -29.17 9.66
CA PHE A 485 15.69 -30.44 10.03
C PHE A 485 14.67 -30.95 9.00
N ASN A 486 14.19 -30.08 8.09
CA ASN A 486 13.45 -30.54 6.90
C ASN A 486 14.41 -31.19 5.91
N LEU A 487 15.53 -30.51 5.62
CA LEU A 487 16.56 -30.97 4.68
C LEU A 487 17.18 -32.30 5.11
N THR A 488 17.45 -32.45 6.41
CA THR A 488 18.11 -33.65 6.94
C THR A 488 17.14 -34.77 7.28
N GLY A 489 15.86 -34.45 7.46
CA GLY A 489 14.81 -35.41 7.79
C GLY A 489 14.70 -35.77 9.28
N HIS A 490 15.61 -35.31 10.14
CA HIS A 490 15.57 -35.53 11.59
C HIS A 490 14.25 -35.07 12.23
N PRO A 491 13.70 -35.78 13.24
CA PRO A 491 12.56 -35.28 13.99
C PRO A 491 12.94 -33.99 14.74
N ALA A 492 12.06 -32.99 14.72
CA ALA A 492 12.31 -31.71 15.37
C ALA A 492 11.07 -31.23 16.14
N LEU A 493 11.22 -31.04 17.44
CA LEU A 493 10.15 -30.65 18.36
C LEU A 493 10.37 -29.21 18.83
N SER A 494 9.36 -28.34 18.61
CA SER A 494 9.28 -27.05 19.30
C SER A 494 8.47 -27.22 20.57
N VAL A 495 9.00 -26.72 21.69
CA VAL A 495 8.37 -26.80 23.01
C VAL A 495 8.32 -25.38 23.60
N PRO A 496 7.16 -24.94 24.13
CA PRO A 496 7.04 -23.59 24.66
C PRO A 496 7.70 -23.48 26.04
N LYS A 497 8.53 -22.47 26.23
CA LYS A 497 8.92 -22.02 27.57
C LYS A 497 7.92 -20.97 28.04
N ARG A 498 7.05 -21.32 29.00
CA ARG A 498 6.28 -20.31 29.73
C ARG A 498 7.25 -19.51 30.62
N SER A 499 7.22 -18.19 30.54
CA SER A 499 8.12 -17.32 31.30
C SER A 499 7.90 -17.50 32.80
N ASP A 500 8.97 -17.74 33.57
CA ASP A 500 8.93 -17.62 35.03
C ASP A 500 8.53 -16.19 35.44
N ASP A 501 8.01 -16.11 36.66
CA ASP A 501 7.64 -14.97 37.50
C ASP A 501 8.54 -13.71 37.50
N SER A 502 9.61 -13.62 36.71
CA SER A 502 10.33 -12.36 36.43
C SER A 502 9.56 -11.42 35.48
N TYR A 503 8.42 -11.87 34.95
CA TYR A 503 7.30 -11.03 34.50
C TYR A 503 6.23 -10.91 35.62
N LYS A 504 6.64 -10.80 36.89
CA LYS A 504 5.81 -10.28 37.99
C LYS A 504 6.39 -8.92 38.39
N GLY A 505 5.86 -7.90 37.76
CA GLY A 505 6.35 -6.51 37.77
C GLY A 505 5.96 -5.82 36.46
N VAL A 506 5.90 -6.60 35.39
CA VAL A 506 4.83 -6.53 34.40
C VAL A 506 4.02 -7.77 34.67
N GLU A 507 3.12 -7.76 35.66
CA GLU A 507 1.97 -8.65 35.50
C GLU A 507 1.50 -8.36 34.06
N PRO A 508 1.46 -9.34 33.13
CA PRO A 508 0.26 -9.32 32.36
C PRO A 508 -0.78 -9.46 33.46
N GLU A 509 -1.47 -8.37 33.76
CA GLU A 509 -2.91 -8.54 33.86
C GLU A 509 -3.18 -9.63 32.81
N VAL A 510 -3.83 -10.72 33.22
CA VAL A 510 -4.84 -11.22 32.31
C VAL A 510 -5.77 -10.03 32.16
N VAL A 511 -5.33 -9.11 31.32
CA VAL A 511 -6.16 -8.48 30.41
C VAL A 511 -6.58 -9.67 29.51
N VAL A 512 -7.55 -10.46 29.99
CA VAL A 512 -8.90 -10.18 29.51
C VAL A 512 -9.02 -8.70 29.74
N THR A 513 -8.48 -7.94 28.81
CA THR A 513 -8.86 -6.60 28.72
C THR A 513 -10.32 -6.90 28.41
N ASP A 514 -11.18 -6.65 29.38
CA ASP A 514 -12.55 -6.31 29.05
C ASP A 514 -12.52 -5.18 28.01
N ALA A 515 -11.40 -4.46 27.92
CA ALA A 515 -10.90 -4.01 26.64
C ALA A 515 -10.51 -5.21 25.69
N TYR A 516 -11.51 -5.72 25.01
CA TYR A 516 -11.39 -5.70 23.55
C TYR A 516 -10.69 -4.38 23.09
N PRO A 517 -10.61 -4.00 21.82
CA PRO A 517 -10.85 -2.58 21.66
C PRO A 517 -12.13 -2.32 22.50
N THR A 518 -12.07 -1.55 23.62
CA THR A 518 -13.30 -1.22 24.40
C THR A 518 -14.36 -0.85 23.36
N ASP A 519 -15.68 -1.00 23.57
CA ASP A 519 -16.63 -0.69 22.47
C ASP A 519 -16.27 0.63 21.74
N VAL A 520 -15.72 1.59 22.49
CA VAL A 520 -14.87 2.73 22.10
C VAL A 520 -13.75 2.44 21.07
N GLU A 521 -12.69 1.72 21.44
CA GLU A 521 -11.52 1.49 20.59
C GLU A 521 -11.93 0.68 19.34
N ARG A 522 -12.92 -0.22 19.47
CA ARG A 522 -13.45 -1.00 18.34
C ARG A 522 -14.18 -0.08 17.38
N HIS A 523 -15.04 0.78 17.93
CA HIS A 523 -15.78 1.77 17.16
C HIS A 523 -14.83 2.76 16.46
N LEU A 524 -13.75 3.16 17.13
CA LEU A 524 -12.72 4.04 16.54
C LEU A 524 -11.97 3.35 15.40
N GLU A 525 -11.59 2.09 15.56
CA GLU A 525 -10.93 1.29 14.51
C GLU A 525 -11.89 0.97 13.35
N GLU A 526 -13.16 0.63 13.62
CA GLU A 526 -14.21 0.43 12.62
C GLU A 526 -14.50 1.73 11.84
N LYS A 527 -14.53 2.88 12.52
CA LYS A 527 -14.70 4.20 11.88
C LYS A 527 -13.51 4.52 10.96
N ASP A 528 -12.28 4.22 11.38
CA ASP A 528 -11.08 4.43 10.56
C ASP A 528 -11.03 3.45 9.38
N HIS A 529 -11.42 2.20 9.59
CA HIS A 529 -11.52 1.18 8.55
C HIS A 529 -12.62 1.51 7.53
N HIS A 530 -13.81 1.92 8.00
CA HIS A 530 -14.90 2.37 7.14
C HIS A 530 -14.47 3.55 6.27
N LEU A 531 -13.79 4.54 6.87
CA LEU A 531 -13.21 5.67 6.12
C LEU A 531 -12.19 5.21 5.06
N ALA A 532 -11.48 4.10 5.30
CA ALA A 532 -10.50 3.55 4.37
C ALA A 532 -11.13 2.85 3.15
N ILE A 533 -12.28 2.19 3.33
CA ILE A 533 -12.92 1.36 2.29
C ILE A 533 -14.15 2.01 1.63
N THR A 534 -14.74 3.02 2.25
CA THR A 534 -15.98 3.63 1.75
C THR A 534 -15.74 4.38 0.43
N ASN A 535 -16.62 4.13 -0.53
CA ASN A 535 -16.69 4.85 -1.80
C ASN A 535 -17.66 6.05 -1.74
N GLU A 536 -18.34 6.23 -0.61
CA GLU A 536 -19.27 7.33 -0.38
C GLU A 536 -18.58 8.45 0.39
N GLY A 537 -18.75 9.68 -0.10
CA GLY A 537 -18.44 10.89 0.65
C GLY A 537 -19.71 11.54 1.16
N ASP A 538 -19.58 12.50 2.08
CA ASP A 538 -20.73 13.19 2.66
C ASP A 538 -21.53 13.95 1.57
N HIS A 539 -22.83 14.12 1.80
CA HIS A 539 -23.75 14.86 0.92
C HIS A 539 -23.79 14.37 -0.56
N GLY A 540 -23.57 13.07 -0.77
CA GLY A 540 -23.69 12.43 -2.09
C GLY A 540 -22.43 12.54 -2.96
N THR A 541 -21.34 13.13 -2.43
CA THR A 541 -20.02 13.07 -3.08
C THR A 541 -19.48 11.63 -3.11
N LYS A 542 -18.49 11.36 -3.96
CA LYS A 542 -17.94 10.00 -4.16
C LYS A 542 -16.43 9.98 -3.92
N ARG A 543 -15.95 9.00 -3.16
CA ARG A 543 -14.53 8.78 -2.86
C ARG A 543 -13.85 7.97 -3.97
N ALA A 544 -13.84 8.53 -5.18
CA ALA A 544 -13.45 7.83 -6.40
C ALA A 544 -12.09 8.25 -6.97
N LEU A 545 -11.28 9.03 -6.23
CA LEU A 545 -9.92 9.39 -6.65
C LEU A 545 -8.87 8.39 -6.12
N PRO A 546 -8.22 7.59 -7.00
CA PRO A 546 -7.14 6.70 -6.62
C PRO A 546 -5.86 7.46 -6.25
N GLY A 547 -5.02 6.86 -5.41
CA GLY A 547 -3.82 7.52 -4.89
C GLY A 547 -2.82 8.04 -5.95
N ARG A 548 -2.72 7.36 -7.12
CA ARG A 548 -1.90 7.85 -8.25
C ARG A 548 -2.41 9.17 -8.82
N ILE A 549 -3.73 9.31 -8.93
CA ILE A 549 -4.40 10.50 -9.48
C ILE A 549 -4.31 11.63 -8.46
N THR A 550 -4.64 11.38 -7.19
CA THR A 550 -4.51 12.39 -6.13
C THR A 550 -3.08 12.94 -6.01
N SER A 551 -2.07 12.07 -6.14
CA SER A 551 -0.66 12.49 -6.09
C SER A 551 -0.25 13.31 -7.32
N MET A 552 -0.75 12.96 -8.52
CA MET A 552 -0.49 13.75 -9.73
C MET A 552 -1.20 15.09 -9.69
N ILE A 553 -2.48 15.14 -9.31
CA ILE A 553 -3.23 16.40 -9.14
C ILE A 553 -2.47 17.32 -8.18
N ALA A 554 -1.97 16.80 -7.06
CA ALA A 554 -1.23 17.61 -6.11
C ALA A 554 0.11 18.17 -6.63
N ILE A 555 0.72 17.55 -7.65
CA ILE A 555 1.96 18.04 -8.29
C ILE A 555 1.61 18.98 -9.45
N ALA A 556 0.65 18.57 -10.27
CA ALA A 556 0.26 19.25 -11.49
C ALA A 556 -0.56 20.51 -11.25
N GLY A 557 -1.34 20.53 -10.17
CA GLY A 557 -2.23 21.64 -9.81
C GLY A 557 -1.47 22.91 -9.47
N THR A 558 -0.28 22.78 -8.88
CA THR A 558 0.55 23.96 -8.64
C THR A 558 1.17 24.50 -9.92
N ILE A 559 1.51 23.63 -10.89
CA ILE A 559 2.16 24.01 -12.15
C ILE A 559 1.13 24.66 -13.08
N GLY A 560 1.17 25.99 -13.12
CA GLY A 560 0.22 26.82 -13.87
C GLY A 560 0.83 28.08 -14.48
N THR A 561 -0.04 29.01 -14.85
CA THR A 561 0.35 30.26 -15.51
C THR A 561 1.21 31.17 -14.65
N GLY A 562 1.18 31.03 -13.33
CA GLY A 562 2.07 31.79 -12.45
C GLY A 562 3.56 31.46 -12.67
N LEU A 563 3.91 30.19 -12.95
CA LEU A 563 5.29 29.82 -13.29
C LEU A 563 5.63 30.22 -14.73
N PHE A 564 4.72 30.05 -15.67
CA PHE A 564 5.01 30.25 -17.10
C PHE A 564 4.88 31.69 -17.58
N LEU A 565 3.94 32.48 -17.06
CA LEU A 565 3.73 33.90 -17.40
C LEU A 565 4.21 34.80 -16.24
N GLY A 566 3.80 34.48 -15.02
CA GLY A 566 4.07 35.31 -13.83
C GLY A 566 5.56 35.46 -13.49
N SER A 567 6.38 34.46 -13.79
CA SER A 567 7.84 34.53 -13.61
C SER A 567 8.51 35.59 -14.49
N GLY A 568 7.94 35.92 -15.66
CA GLY A 568 8.48 36.95 -16.53
C GLY A 568 8.38 38.33 -15.90
N SER A 569 7.21 38.65 -15.35
CA SER A 569 7.00 39.86 -14.58
C SER A 569 7.87 39.88 -13.31
N ALA A 570 8.12 38.74 -12.68
CA ALA A 570 8.99 38.65 -11.50
C ALA A 570 10.46 38.97 -11.87
N ILE A 571 10.98 38.42 -12.96
CA ILE A 571 12.35 38.68 -13.44
C ILE A 571 12.52 40.14 -13.85
N ALA A 572 11.56 40.72 -14.57
CA ALA A 572 11.59 42.13 -14.95
C ALA A 572 11.62 43.07 -13.75
N GLN A 573 10.91 42.72 -12.67
CA GLN A 573 10.81 43.55 -11.46
C GLN A 573 11.96 43.32 -10.48
N GLY A 574 12.29 42.06 -10.15
CA GLY A 574 13.25 41.71 -9.11
C GLY A 574 14.68 41.51 -9.59
N GLY A 575 14.90 41.31 -10.89
CA GLY A 575 16.19 40.82 -11.38
C GLY A 575 16.35 39.30 -11.21
N ALA A 576 17.43 38.78 -11.78
CA ALA A 576 17.71 37.35 -11.80
C ALA A 576 17.82 36.74 -10.39
N VAL A 577 18.76 37.27 -9.59
CA VAL A 577 19.01 36.80 -8.22
C VAL A 577 17.84 37.17 -7.31
N GLY A 578 17.25 38.37 -7.48
CA GLY A 578 16.08 38.78 -6.70
C GLY A 578 14.89 37.83 -6.88
N THR A 579 14.60 37.39 -8.11
CA THR A 579 13.52 36.44 -8.37
C THR A 579 13.82 35.06 -7.77
N PHE A 580 15.04 34.56 -7.95
CA PHE A 580 15.46 33.28 -7.38
C PHE A 580 15.35 33.26 -5.85
N LEU A 581 15.83 34.31 -5.18
CA LEU A 581 15.72 34.44 -3.72
C LEU A 581 14.25 34.53 -3.27
N GLY A 582 13.43 35.33 -3.96
CA GLY A 582 12.02 35.52 -3.59
C GLY A 582 11.22 34.22 -3.67
N TYR A 583 11.39 33.47 -4.76
CA TYR A 583 10.74 32.16 -4.93
C TYR A 583 11.29 31.12 -3.96
N THR A 584 12.58 31.13 -3.65
CA THR A 584 13.20 30.20 -2.69
C THR A 584 12.70 30.43 -1.26
N VAL A 585 12.69 31.70 -0.82
CA VAL A 585 12.21 32.06 0.51
C VAL A 585 10.73 31.72 0.66
N LEU A 586 9.90 32.11 -0.31
CA LEU A 586 8.46 31.84 -0.22
C LEU A 586 8.15 30.34 -0.29
N SER A 587 8.76 29.59 -1.21
CA SER A 587 8.54 28.14 -1.33
C SER A 587 8.91 27.39 -0.06
N THR A 588 9.94 27.83 0.67
CA THR A 588 10.32 27.25 1.97
C THR A 588 9.18 27.40 2.99
N PHE A 589 8.61 28.61 3.13
CA PHE A 589 7.49 28.85 4.06
C PHE A 589 6.18 28.19 3.61
N ILE A 590 5.93 28.12 2.30
CA ILE A 590 4.81 27.33 1.76
C ILE A 590 4.99 25.86 2.12
N GLY A 591 6.19 25.32 1.99
CA GLY A 591 6.48 23.95 2.37
C GLY A 591 6.27 23.68 3.87
N PHE A 592 6.62 24.63 4.73
CA PHE A 592 6.33 24.57 6.16
C PHE A 592 4.82 24.60 6.46
N MET A 593 4.07 25.46 5.76
CA MET A 593 2.62 25.49 5.81
C MET A 593 2.00 24.18 5.30
N MET A 594 2.54 23.57 4.24
CA MET A 594 2.05 22.30 3.70
C MET A 594 2.21 21.11 4.65
N TYR A 595 3.29 21.05 5.43
CA TYR A 595 3.41 20.05 6.50
C TYR A 595 2.37 20.27 7.60
N SER A 596 2.09 21.54 7.93
CA SER A 596 1.09 21.93 8.92
C SER A 596 -0.33 21.56 8.45
N LEU A 597 -0.68 21.94 7.23
CA LEU A 597 -1.91 21.54 6.56
C LEU A 597 -2.04 20.01 6.52
N GLY A 598 -0.98 19.34 6.07
CA GLY A 598 -1.00 17.91 5.86
C GLY A 598 -1.24 17.10 7.12
N GLU A 599 -0.64 17.51 8.24
CA GLU A 599 -0.86 16.88 9.53
C GLU A 599 -2.33 17.01 9.97
N MET A 600 -2.95 18.18 9.81
CA MET A 600 -4.38 18.38 10.11
C MET A 600 -5.31 17.61 9.16
N VAL A 601 -5.03 17.63 7.85
CA VAL A 601 -5.86 16.94 6.84
C VAL A 601 -5.78 15.43 7.02
N CYS A 602 -4.59 14.89 7.26
CA CYS A 602 -4.43 13.46 7.52
C CYS A 602 -5.02 13.06 8.89
N PHE A 603 -5.11 14.00 9.84
CA PHE A 603 -5.71 13.77 11.16
C PHE A 603 -7.24 13.79 11.14
N LYS A 604 -7.90 14.64 10.35
CA LYS A 604 -9.38 14.63 10.22
C LYS A 604 -9.81 14.93 8.77
N PRO A 605 -9.70 13.95 7.85
CA PRO A 605 -10.17 14.14 6.47
C PRO A 605 -11.66 14.47 6.43
N ASN A 606 -12.03 15.53 5.73
CA ASN A 606 -13.41 16.02 5.66
C ASN A 606 -13.69 16.65 4.29
N ILE A 607 -14.97 16.90 4.00
CA ILE A 607 -15.40 17.71 2.84
C ILE A 607 -15.40 19.18 3.26
N GLY A 608 -14.77 20.01 2.44
CA GLY A 608 -14.41 21.39 2.79
C GLY A 608 -12.93 21.54 3.14
N GLY A 609 -12.23 20.43 3.40
CA GLY A 609 -10.78 20.36 3.55
C GLY A 609 -10.24 21.30 4.63
N PHE A 610 -9.43 22.28 4.22
CA PHE A 610 -8.80 23.23 5.14
C PHE A 610 -9.73 24.35 5.60
N ILE A 611 -10.83 24.62 4.90
CA ILE A 611 -11.85 25.61 5.30
C ILE A 611 -12.48 25.20 6.64
N GLU A 612 -12.76 23.90 6.76
CA GLU A 612 -13.34 23.28 7.95
C GLU A 612 -12.46 23.43 9.20
N MET A 613 -11.15 23.56 9.00
CA MET A 613 -10.19 23.68 10.10
C MET A 613 -10.36 25.00 10.86
N GLY A 614 -10.85 26.05 10.20
CA GLY A 614 -11.19 27.31 10.86
C GLY A 614 -12.32 27.14 11.88
N ASN A 615 -13.36 26.39 11.49
CA ASN A 615 -14.49 26.09 12.38
C ASN A 615 -14.08 25.17 13.53
N ASN A 616 -13.29 24.15 13.22
CA ASN A 616 -12.92 23.11 14.19
C ASN A 616 -11.88 23.60 15.22
N TYR A 617 -10.94 24.45 14.82
CA TYR A 617 -9.78 24.78 15.66
C TYR A 617 -9.73 26.24 16.13
N VAL A 618 -10.57 27.13 15.59
CA VAL A 618 -10.56 28.56 15.93
C VAL A 618 -11.95 29.01 16.40
N CYS A 619 -12.89 29.23 15.48
CA CYS A 619 -14.29 29.54 15.74
C CYS A 619 -15.10 29.50 14.42
N PRO A 620 -16.43 29.34 14.46
CA PRO A 620 -17.29 29.36 13.27
C PRO A 620 -17.09 30.57 12.35
N SER A 621 -16.91 31.77 12.92
CA SER A 621 -16.66 32.98 12.13
C SER A 621 -15.31 32.93 11.43
N PHE A 622 -14.30 32.30 12.02
CA PHE A 622 -13.00 32.14 11.36
C PHE A 622 -13.06 31.13 10.21
N GLY A 623 -13.86 30.06 10.29
CA GLY A 623 -14.05 29.22 9.11
C GLY A 623 -14.95 29.85 8.04
N PHE A 624 -15.86 30.76 8.40
CA PHE A 624 -16.48 31.65 7.40
C PHE A 624 -15.45 32.54 6.70
N LEU A 625 -14.55 33.18 7.45
CA LEU A 625 -13.44 33.97 6.91
C LEU A 625 -12.62 33.14 5.92
N MET A 626 -12.17 31.95 6.32
CA MET A 626 -11.39 31.05 5.46
C MET A 626 -12.18 30.59 4.22
N GLY A 627 -13.44 30.21 4.39
CA GLY A 627 -14.28 29.75 3.30
C GLY A 627 -14.58 30.86 2.29
N PHE A 628 -14.94 32.05 2.77
CA PHE A 628 -15.21 33.21 1.95
C PHE A 628 -13.96 33.69 1.21
N SER A 629 -12.83 33.81 1.92
CA SER A 629 -11.54 34.17 1.35
C SER A 629 -11.10 33.16 0.30
N PHE A 630 -11.24 31.86 0.57
CA PHE A 630 -10.93 30.82 -0.40
C PHE A 630 -11.85 30.85 -1.62
N CYS A 631 -13.17 30.89 -1.44
CA CYS A 631 -14.11 30.92 -2.57
C CYS A 631 -13.90 32.16 -3.45
N LEU A 632 -13.60 33.31 -2.84
CA LEU A 632 -13.28 34.52 -3.59
C LEU A 632 -11.94 34.39 -4.33
N ASN A 633 -10.93 33.78 -3.71
CA ASN A 633 -9.64 33.49 -4.33
C ASN A 633 -9.76 32.57 -5.56
N VAL A 634 -10.36 31.38 -5.40
CA VAL A 634 -10.51 30.44 -6.53
C VAL A 634 -11.53 30.94 -7.56
N GLY A 635 -12.54 31.70 -7.12
CA GLY A 635 -13.46 32.41 -7.99
C GLY A 635 -12.76 33.43 -8.89
N LEU A 636 -11.80 34.20 -8.36
CA LEU A 636 -10.97 35.14 -9.15
C LEU A 636 -9.85 34.45 -9.93
N SER A 637 -9.45 33.24 -9.53
CA SER A 637 -8.48 32.43 -10.27
C SER A 637 -9.05 31.96 -11.61
N VAL A 638 -10.32 31.54 -11.67
CA VAL A 638 -10.98 31.12 -12.93
C VAL A 638 -10.84 32.17 -14.05
N PRO A 639 -11.25 33.45 -13.87
CA PRO A 639 -11.08 34.47 -14.90
C PRO A 639 -9.62 34.88 -15.11
N SER A 640 -8.73 34.74 -14.11
CA SER A 640 -7.28 34.93 -14.28
C SER A 640 -6.74 33.97 -15.34
N GLU A 641 -7.04 32.68 -15.20
CA GLU A 641 -6.54 31.63 -16.08
C GLU A 641 -7.14 31.73 -17.50
N LEU A 642 -8.42 32.11 -17.61
CA LEU A 642 -9.05 32.38 -18.91
C LEU A 642 -8.44 33.61 -19.60
N SER A 643 -8.09 34.66 -18.84
CA SER A 643 -7.37 35.82 -19.38
C SER A 643 -5.97 35.43 -19.83
N ALA A 644 -5.28 34.55 -19.10
CA ALA A 644 -3.99 34.00 -19.49
C ALA A 644 -4.08 33.20 -20.81
N VAL A 645 -5.12 32.39 -21.01
CA VAL A 645 -5.37 31.71 -22.29
C VAL A 645 -5.49 32.72 -23.44
N ALA A 646 -6.20 33.84 -23.23
CA ALA A 646 -6.30 34.89 -24.23
C ALA A 646 -4.94 35.56 -24.52
N VAL A 647 -4.09 35.79 -23.51
CA VAL A 647 -2.71 36.28 -23.68
C VAL A 647 -1.86 35.29 -24.48
N LEU A 648 -1.98 34.00 -24.18
CA LEU A 648 -1.20 32.94 -24.82
C LEU A 648 -1.60 32.75 -26.28
N ILE A 649 -2.90 32.75 -26.58
CA ILE A 649 -3.38 32.60 -27.96
C ILE A 649 -2.99 33.81 -28.82
N GLY A 650 -2.79 34.98 -28.20
CA GLY A 650 -2.22 36.16 -28.84
C GLY A 650 -0.96 35.88 -29.66
N TYR A 651 -0.15 34.88 -29.24
CA TYR A 651 1.04 34.41 -29.97
C TYR A 651 0.75 33.98 -31.42
N TRP A 652 -0.39 33.34 -31.68
CA TRP A 652 -0.80 32.91 -33.02
C TRP A 652 -1.84 33.84 -33.65
N ASP A 653 -2.67 34.50 -32.84
CA ASP A 653 -3.71 35.40 -33.30
C ASP A 653 -3.54 36.79 -32.68
N SER A 654 -3.00 37.72 -33.46
CA SER A 654 -2.81 39.11 -33.05
C SER A 654 -4.09 39.95 -33.05
N ASN A 655 -5.23 39.41 -33.51
CA ASN A 655 -6.49 40.14 -33.52
C ASN A 655 -7.17 40.09 -32.13
N THR A 656 -7.00 41.16 -31.37
CA THR A 656 -7.56 41.32 -30.02
C THR A 656 -9.10 41.23 -29.96
N LYS A 657 -9.81 41.43 -31.08
CA LYS A 657 -11.27 41.28 -31.15
C LYS A 657 -11.74 39.83 -31.01
N HIS A 658 -10.87 38.86 -31.23
CA HIS A 658 -11.19 37.43 -31.08
C HIS A 658 -11.07 36.94 -29.63
N ALA A 659 -10.53 37.74 -28.70
CA ALA A 659 -10.35 37.35 -27.30
C ALA A 659 -11.63 36.84 -26.63
N ALA A 660 -12.77 37.47 -26.92
CA ALA A 660 -14.08 37.04 -26.44
C ALA A 660 -14.43 35.59 -26.85
N ALA A 661 -14.10 35.18 -28.07
CA ALA A 661 -14.38 33.83 -28.56
C ALA A 661 -13.55 32.78 -27.81
N TYR A 662 -12.25 33.05 -27.59
CA TYR A 662 -11.36 32.16 -26.85
C TYR A 662 -11.79 32.01 -25.39
N ILE A 663 -12.09 33.11 -24.71
CA ILE A 663 -12.60 33.10 -23.33
C ILE A 663 -13.88 32.26 -23.24
N THR A 664 -14.82 32.48 -24.16
CA THR A 664 -16.09 31.73 -24.20
C THR A 664 -15.85 30.23 -24.36
N ALA A 665 -15.03 29.84 -25.34
CA ALA A 665 -14.75 28.44 -25.64
C ALA A 665 -14.11 27.71 -24.45
N PHE A 666 -13.08 28.31 -23.84
CA PHE A 666 -12.41 27.70 -22.70
C PHE A 666 -13.27 27.72 -21.43
N LEU A 667 -14.13 28.73 -21.23
CA LEU A 667 -15.09 28.73 -20.13
C LEU A 667 -16.09 27.58 -20.25
N PHE A 668 -16.65 27.33 -21.44
CA PHE A 668 -17.53 26.18 -21.67
C PHE A 668 -16.82 24.85 -21.47
N LEU A 669 -15.56 24.75 -21.89
CA LEU A 669 -14.75 23.55 -21.70
C LEU A 669 -14.51 23.28 -20.20
N THR A 670 -14.14 24.30 -19.43
CA THR A 670 -13.96 24.23 -17.96
C THR A 670 -15.25 23.85 -17.25
N TRP A 671 -16.37 24.49 -17.61
CA TRP A 671 -17.69 24.19 -17.05
C TRP A 671 -18.11 22.75 -17.35
N GLY A 672 -17.98 22.30 -18.61
CA GLY A 672 -18.33 20.95 -19.04
C GLY A 672 -17.50 19.88 -18.32
N CYS A 673 -16.17 20.05 -18.25
CA CYS A 673 -15.27 19.13 -17.57
C CYS A 673 -15.65 18.92 -16.09
N ASN A 674 -15.98 20.01 -15.40
CA ASN A 674 -16.37 19.97 -13.98
C ASN A 674 -17.73 19.31 -13.73
N LEU A 675 -18.57 19.08 -14.76
CA LEU A 675 -19.85 18.38 -14.64
C LEU A 675 -19.78 16.87 -14.89
N LEU A 676 -18.69 16.36 -15.48
CA LEU A 676 -18.56 14.94 -15.88
C LEU A 676 -18.32 13.96 -14.72
N GLY A 677 -18.13 14.45 -13.49
CA GLY A 677 -17.85 13.63 -12.30
C GLY A 677 -16.37 13.58 -11.93
N VAL A 678 -16.08 13.33 -10.65
CA VAL A 678 -14.72 13.42 -10.07
C VAL A 678 -13.71 12.47 -10.74
N ARG A 679 -14.15 11.29 -11.19
CA ARG A 679 -13.27 10.33 -11.87
C ARG A 679 -12.73 10.88 -13.20
N TRP A 680 -13.61 11.46 -14.02
CA TRP A 680 -13.22 12.02 -15.32
C TRP A 680 -12.43 13.31 -15.17
N TYR A 681 -12.81 14.16 -14.21
CA TYR A 681 -12.01 15.30 -13.79
C TYR A 681 -10.58 14.85 -13.40
N GLY A 682 -10.45 13.80 -12.58
CA GLY A 682 -9.17 13.29 -12.13
C GLY A 682 -8.29 12.75 -13.25
N GLU A 683 -8.86 12.03 -14.22
CA GLU A 683 -8.11 11.56 -15.39
C GLU A 683 -7.68 12.71 -16.32
N ALA A 684 -8.52 13.73 -16.51
CA ALA A 684 -8.16 14.92 -17.28
C ALA A 684 -6.98 15.67 -16.65
N GLU A 685 -7.04 15.91 -15.34
CA GLU A 685 -5.93 16.54 -14.60
C GLU A 685 -4.67 15.67 -14.57
N PHE A 686 -4.81 14.34 -14.55
CA PHE A 686 -3.68 13.42 -14.64
C PHE A 686 -2.93 13.56 -15.97
N VAL A 687 -3.65 13.58 -17.09
CA VAL A 687 -3.07 13.75 -18.43
C VAL A 687 -2.41 15.12 -18.59
N CYS A 688 -3.13 16.19 -18.24
CA CYS A 688 -2.59 17.55 -18.25
C CYS A 688 -1.34 17.66 -17.35
N GLY A 689 -1.36 17.00 -16.19
CA GLY A 689 -0.24 16.96 -15.26
C GLY A 689 1.03 16.31 -15.83
N ILE A 690 0.90 15.19 -16.54
CA ILE A 690 2.04 14.54 -17.21
C ILE A 690 2.64 15.48 -18.25
N ILE A 691 1.80 16.09 -19.09
CA ILE A 691 2.24 17.01 -20.15
C ILE A 691 3.01 18.19 -19.53
N LYS A 692 2.46 18.81 -18.48
CA LYS A 692 3.09 19.91 -17.74
C LYS A 692 4.46 19.51 -17.17
N CYS A 693 4.52 18.36 -16.48
CA CYS A 693 5.75 17.89 -15.83
C CYS A 693 6.85 17.58 -16.85
N LEU A 694 6.52 16.83 -17.91
CA LEU A 694 7.48 16.49 -18.97
C LEU A 694 8.00 17.75 -19.67
N MET A 695 7.09 18.70 -19.95
CA MET A 695 7.46 19.94 -20.60
C MET A 695 8.38 20.79 -19.72
N LEU A 696 8.08 20.92 -18.44
CA LEU A 696 8.91 21.70 -17.52
C LEU A 696 10.31 21.09 -17.37
N VAL A 697 10.43 19.76 -17.31
CA VAL A 697 11.74 19.08 -17.33
C VAL A 697 12.48 19.35 -18.64
N GLY A 698 11.80 19.23 -19.79
CA GLY A 698 12.39 19.55 -21.09
C GLY A 698 12.87 21.00 -21.18
N LEU A 699 12.10 21.95 -20.66
CA LEU A 699 12.43 23.37 -20.61
C LEU A 699 13.62 23.68 -19.69
N MET A 700 13.74 22.97 -18.56
CA MET A 700 14.91 23.09 -17.68
C MET A 700 16.19 22.59 -18.37
N ILE A 701 16.11 21.45 -19.07
CA ILE A 701 17.23 20.91 -19.85
C ILE A 701 17.61 21.86 -20.99
N PHE A 702 16.62 22.33 -21.75
CA PHE A 702 16.85 23.28 -22.83
C PHE A 702 17.46 24.59 -22.33
N GLY A 703 16.93 25.17 -21.24
CA GLY A 703 17.47 26.38 -20.65
C GLY A 703 18.90 26.20 -20.11
N LEU A 704 19.25 25.02 -19.60
CA LEU A 704 20.63 24.71 -19.21
C LEU A 704 21.55 24.63 -20.44
N ILE A 705 21.12 23.97 -21.51
CA ILE A 705 21.87 23.90 -22.77
C ILE A 705 22.07 25.30 -23.36
N ALA A 706 21.03 26.13 -23.32
CA ALA A 706 21.09 27.51 -23.77
C ALA A 706 22.09 28.36 -22.96
N ASP A 707 22.06 28.28 -21.62
CA ASP A 707 23.01 29.00 -20.75
C ASP A 707 24.46 28.58 -21.00
N LEU A 708 24.68 27.29 -21.30
CA LEU A 708 26.00 26.73 -21.61
C LEU A 708 26.44 26.94 -23.07
N GLY A 709 25.66 27.63 -23.91
CA GLY A 709 26.00 27.92 -25.30
C GLY A 709 25.96 26.69 -26.23
N GLY A 710 25.21 25.65 -25.86
CA GLY A 710 25.13 24.38 -26.59
C GLY A 710 24.14 24.36 -27.76
N VAL A 711 23.40 25.44 -28.02
CA VAL A 711 22.41 25.49 -29.11
C VAL A 711 23.10 25.68 -30.47
N PRO A 712 22.88 24.79 -31.46
CA PRO A 712 23.44 24.94 -32.79
C PRO A 712 23.03 26.26 -33.45
N GLY A 713 23.97 27.05 -33.95
CA GLY A 713 23.71 28.35 -34.56
C GLY A 713 23.66 29.54 -33.59
N HIS A 714 23.59 29.30 -32.28
CA HIS A 714 23.61 30.34 -31.24
C HIS A 714 24.50 29.89 -30.07
N ARG A 715 25.81 30.18 -30.17
CA ARG A 715 26.86 29.67 -29.27
C ARG A 715 27.37 30.72 -28.26
N GLU A 716 26.46 31.51 -27.67
CA GLU A 716 26.85 32.40 -26.57
C GLU A 716 26.82 31.64 -25.25
N PHE A 717 27.98 31.54 -24.60
CA PHE A 717 28.09 31.00 -23.24
C PHE A 717 27.74 32.10 -22.23
N ILE A 718 26.62 31.95 -21.53
CA ILE A 718 26.19 32.87 -20.48
C ILE A 718 26.86 32.45 -19.15
N GLY A 719 26.78 31.18 -18.75
CA GLY A 719 27.51 30.63 -17.61
C GLY A 719 27.35 31.45 -16.32
N GLY A 720 26.12 31.88 -16.03
CA GLY A 720 25.79 32.73 -14.88
C GLY A 720 26.30 34.19 -14.97
N LYS A 721 26.69 34.67 -16.15
CA LYS A 721 27.09 36.07 -16.39
C LYS A 721 26.02 37.05 -15.94
N ILE A 722 24.74 36.75 -16.21
CA ILE A 722 23.60 37.58 -15.80
C ILE A 722 23.54 37.74 -14.27
N TRP A 723 23.84 36.70 -13.50
CA TRP A 723 23.90 36.78 -12.04
C TRP A 723 25.04 37.65 -11.52
N ARG A 724 26.16 37.74 -12.25
CA ARG A 724 27.31 38.57 -11.87
C ARG A 724 27.12 40.04 -12.26
N GLU A 725 26.57 40.28 -13.46
CA GLU A 725 26.49 41.61 -14.06
C GLU A 725 25.16 42.33 -13.79
N ALA A 726 24.07 41.59 -13.65
CA ALA A 726 22.71 42.13 -13.50
C ALA A 726 21.86 41.35 -12.47
N PRO A 727 22.35 41.16 -11.22
CA PRO A 727 21.69 40.31 -10.22
C PRO A 727 20.31 40.83 -9.79
N PHE A 728 20.16 42.14 -9.62
CA PHE A 728 18.94 42.81 -9.16
C PHE A 728 18.59 43.96 -10.09
N ASN A 729 17.30 44.28 -10.24
CA ASN A 729 16.87 45.46 -11.00
C ASN A 729 17.22 46.75 -10.22
N PRO A 730 18.15 47.60 -10.70
CA PRO A 730 18.56 48.82 -10.01
C PRO A 730 17.60 50.00 -10.25
N THR A 731 16.64 49.84 -11.15
CA THR A 731 15.75 50.90 -11.66
C THR A 731 14.27 50.67 -11.33
N PHE A 732 13.96 49.77 -10.39
CA PHE A 732 12.59 49.43 -10.03
C PHE A 732 11.75 50.69 -9.75
N ARG A 733 10.79 50.97 -10.66
CA ARG A 733 9.93 52.17 -10.70
C ARG A 733 10.65 53.51 -10.49
N GLY A 734 11.93 53.62 -10.88
CA GLY A 734 12.70 54.85 -10.75
C GLY A 734 12.99 55.28 -9.30
N VAL A 735 12.94 54.36 -8.34
CA VAL A 735 13.18 54.63 -6.92
C VAL A 735 14.67 54.86 -6.66
N SER A 736 14.99 55.81 -5.78
CA SER A 736 16.35 56.10 -5.30
C SER A 736 16.39 56.05 -3.77
N PRO A 737 17.46 55.54 -3.12
CA PRO A 737 18.71 55.03 -3.69
C PRO A 737 18.57 53.64 -4.33
N VAL A 738 19.55 53.25 -5.16
CA VAL A 738 19.57 51.97 -5.91
C VAL A 738 19.33 50.76 -4.99
N ALA A 739 19.89 50.75 -3.79
CA ALA A 739 19.70 49.66 -2.82
C ALA A 739 18.21 49.48 -2.44
N LEU A 740 17.46 50.59 -2.31
CA LEU A 740 16.03 50.54 -2.05
C LEU A 740 15.27 50.00 -3.26
N ALA A 741 15.62 50.43 -4.47
CA ALA A 741 15.01 49.91 -5.71
C ALA A 741 15.23 48.39 -5.84
N GLN A 742 16.45 47.91 -5.58
CA GLN A 742 16.78 46.47 -5.61
C GLN A 742 16.00 45.67 -4.57
N PHE A 743 15.90 46.18 -3.33
CA PHE A 743 15.12 45.53 -2.27
C PHE A 743 13.62 45.49 -2.60
N LEU A 744 13.04 46.59 -3.06
CA LEU A 744 11.63 46.65 -3.44
C LEU A 744 11.32 45.78 -4.66
N GLY A 745 12.23 45.73 -5.64
CA GLY A 745 12.17 44.81 -6.77
C GLY A 745 12.15 43.36 -6.29
N PHE A 746 13.10 42.95 -5.45
CA PHE A 746 13.12 41.64 -4.81
C PHE A 746 11.80 41.35 -4.06
N PHE A 747 11.35 42.27 -3.21
CA PHE A 747 10.15 42.09 -2.40
C PHE A 747 8.89 41.94 -3.25
N SER A 748 8.82 42.61 -4.40
CA SER A 748 7.69 42.49 -5.33
C SER A 748 7.50 41.08 -5.91
N THR A 749 8.55 40.25 -5.90
CA THR A 749 8.50 38.89 -6.45
C THR A 749 7.67 37.94 -5.57
N PHE A 750 7.48 38.25 -4.28
CA PHE A 750 6.72 37.40 -3.36
C PHE A 750 5.25 37.23 -3.77
N VAL A 751 4.59 38.29 -4.24
CA VAL A 751 3.17 38.21 -4.66
C VAL A 751 3.03 37.34 -5.91
N LYS A 752 3.96 37.50 -6.89
CA LYS A 752 3.98 36.67 -8.09
C LYS A 752 4.31 35.21 -7.78
N ALA A 753 5.21 34.97 -6.83
CA ALA A 753 5.49 33.62 -6.34
C ALA A 753 4.26 33.03 -5.63
N ALA A 754 3.54 33.81 -4.81
CA ALA A 754 2.32 33.35 -4.13
C ALA A 754 1.20 32.96 -5.11
N PHE A 755 1.08 33.67 -6.23
CA PHE A 755 0.21 33.25 -7.33
C PHE A 755 0.73 31.98 -8.01
N ALA A 756 2.03 31.86 -8.24
CA ALA A 756 2.64 30.68 -8.89
C ALA A 756 2.53 29.38 -8.08
N PHE A 757 2.37 29.47 -6.75
CA PHE A 757 2.12 28.33 -5.86
C PHE A 757 0.63 28.18 -5.48
N SER A 758 -0.27 28.97 -6.08
CA SER A 758 -1.72 28.83 -5.87
C SER A 758 -2.18 27.41 -6.14
N GLY A 759 -3.17 26.93 -5.39
CA GLY A 759 -3.73 25.58 -5.57
C GLY A 759 -2.99 24.48 -4.79
N ILE A 760 -1.82 24.76 -4.19
CA ILE A 760 -1.11 23.76 -3.40
C ILE A 760 -1.92 23.26 -2.19
N GLU A 761 -2.73 24.13 -1.61
CA GLU A 761 -3.66 23.84 -0.52
C GLU A 761 -4.90 23.04 -0.97
N ALA A 762 -5.20 22.98 -2.27
CA ALA A 762 -6.36 22.26 -2.82
C ALA A 762 -6.28 20.76 -2.55
N ILE A 763 -5.08 20.21 -2.32
CA ILE A 763 -4.91 18.83 -1.82
C ILE A 763 -5.70 18.57 -0.53
N GLY A 764 -5.89 19.59 0.32
CA GLY A 764 -6.71 19.48 1.51
C GLY A 764 -8.18 19.25 1.21
N LEU A 765 -8.69 19.76 0.10
CA LEU A 765 -10.07 19.55 -0.37
C LEU A 765 -10.28 18.13 -0.92
N LEU A 766 -9.22 17.51 -1.45
CA LEU A 766 -9.28 16.15 -1.97
C LEU A 766 -9.57 15.10 -0.88
N GLY A 767 -9.39 15.42 0.41
CA GLY A 767 -9.66 14.47 1.50
C GLY A 767 -11.11 13.99 1.60
N GLY A 768 -12.06 14.75 1.05
CA GLY A 768 -13.46 14.37 0.93
C GLY A 768 -13.75 13.36 -0.19
N GLU A 769 -12.92 13.33 -1.24
CA GLU A 769 -13.16 12.57 -2.48
C GLU A 769 -12.03 11.55 -2.80
N ALA A 770 -10.97 11.50 -1.98
CA ALA A 770 -9.87 10.54 -2.08
C ALA A 770 -10.24 9.18 -1.49
N HIS A 771 -9.83 8.12 -2.19
CA HIS A 771 -9.88 6.75 -1.67
C HIS A 771 -8.82 6.58 -0.57
N ASN A 772 -9.21 5.95 0.55
CA ASN A 772 -8.37 5.85 1.75
C ASN A 772 -7.62 7.17 2.07
N PRO A 773 -8.37 8.23 2.44
CA PRO A 773 -7.87 9.60 2.44
C PRO A 773 -6.64 9.78 3.34
N ARG A 774 -6.57 9.13 4.51
CA ARG A 774 -5.42 9.26 5.42
C ARG A 774 -4.13 8.73 4.81
N LYS A 775 -4.18 7.61 4.09
CA LYS A 775 -3.00 7.02 3.43
C LYS A 775 -2.66 7.79 2.16
N THR A 776 -3.66 8.07 1.33
CA THR A 776 -3.48 8.74 0.04
C THR A 776 -2.94 10.16 0.20
N LEU A 777 -3.51 10.95 1.12
CA LEU A 777 -3.06 12.32 1.38
C LEU A 777 -1.67 12.33 2.01
N ARG A 778 -1.37 11.42 2.95
CA ARG A 778 -0.02 11.30 3.55
C ARG A 778 1.05 11.10 2.48
N THR A 779 0.82 10.17 1.54
CA THR A 779 1.75 9.92 0.44
C THR A 779 1.87 11.13 -0.47
N ALA A 780 0.73 11.72 -0.87
CA ALA A 780 0.72 12.89 -1.74
C ALA A 780 1.48 14.07 -1.10
N ILE A 781 1.16 14.48 0.13
CA ILE A 781 1.80 15.58 0.87
C ILE A 781 3.32 15.39 1.02
N ARG A 782 3.76 14.18 1.40
CA ARG A 782 5.21 13.89 1.55
C ARG A 782 5.97 14.08 0.25
N THR A 783 5.38 13.69 -0.87
CA THR A 783 6.04 13.81 -2.18
C THR A 783 5.96 15.23 -2.74
N VAL A 784 4.88 15.95 -2.48
CA VAL A 784 4.62 17.32 -2.95
C VAL A 784 5.67 18.30 -2.44
N PHE A 785 6.02 18.26 -1.15
CA PHE A 785 7.00 19.19 -0.57
C PHE A 785 8.35 19.17 -1.31
N TYR A 786 8.95 18.00 -1.46
CA TYR A 786 10.27 17.89 -2.11
C TYR A 786 10.20 18.16 -3.61
N ARG A 787 9.12 17.73 -4.28
CA ARG A 787 8.99 17.87 -5.74
C ARG A 787 8.69 19.30 -6.15
N ILE A 788 7.79 20.00 -5.47
CA ILE A 788 7.43 21.39 -5.78
C ILE A 788 8.59 22.32 -5.44
N THR A 789 9.21 22.16 -4.26
CA THR A 789 10.35 23.00 -3.86
C THR A 789 11.51 22.83 -4.86
N VAL A 790 11.82 21.60 -5.27
CA VAL A 790 12.90 21.33 -6.23
C VAL A 790 12.54 21.80 -7.64
N ILE A 791 11.37 21.48 -8.17
CA ILE A 791 10.99 21.82 -9.55
C ILE A 791 10.82 23.34 -9.74
N TYR A 792 10.27 24.06 -8.76
CA TYR A 792 10.10 25.52 -8.86
C TYR A 792 11.41 26.28 -8.66
N ILE A 793 12.20 25.90 -7.65
CA ILE A 793 13.49 26.56 -7.40
C ILE A 793 14.42 26.31 -8.58
N LEU A 794 14.47 25.08 -9.11
CA LEU A 794 15.28 24.77 -10.30
C LEU A 794 14.72 25.46 -11.56
N GLY A 795 13.41 25.46 -11.77
CA GLY A 795 12.80 26.14 -12.92
C GLY A 795 13.12 27.64 -12.93
N ILE A 796 12.97 28.31 -11.78
CA ILE A 796 13.32 29.73 -11.62
C ILE A 796 14.83 29.95 -11.70
N LEU A 797 15.66 29.05 -11.15
CA LEU A 797 17.11 29.11 -11.31
C LEU A 797 17.48 29.15 -12.79
N ILE A 798 17.00 28.19 -13.59
CA ILE A 798 17.27 28.13 -15.02
C ILE A 798 16.78 29.39 -15.74
N LEU A 799 15.57 29.87 -15.45
CA LEU A 799 15.07 31.13 -16.04
C LEU A 799 15.96 32.33 -15.67
N SER A 800 16.35 32.45 -14.41
CA SER A 800 17.16 33.55 -13.91
C SER A 800 18.59 33.55 -14.45
N LEU A 801 19.13 32.40 -14.84
CA LEU A 801 20.44 32.29 -15.47
C LEU A 801 20.43 32.78 -16.92
N ASN A 802 19.29 32.61 -17.61
CA ASN A 802 19.16 32.88 -19.04
C ASN A 802 18.59 34.26 -19.39
N ILE A 803 17.86 34.93 -18.48
CA ILE A 803 17.11 36.15 -18.80
C ILE A 803 17.52 37.32 -17.90
N ARG A 804 17.86 38.44 -18.54
CA ARG A 804 18.16 39.72 -17.89
C ARG A 804 16.88 40.54 -17.70
N TYR A 805 16.80 41.34 -16.64
CA TYR A 805 15.56 42.04 -16.25
C TYR A 805 15.08 43.10 -17.25
N ASP A 806 15.99 43.65 -18.05
CA ASP A 806 15.78 44.69 -19.05
C ASP A 806 15.91 44.13 -20.48
N ASP A 807 15.72 42.82 -20.65
CA ASP A 807 15.63 42.23 -21.97
C ASP A 807 14.44 42.81 -22.77
N PRO A 808 14.65 43.34 -23.99
CA PRO A 808 13.58 43.97 -24.76
C PRO A 808 12.41 43.05 -25.09
N MET A 809 12.65 41.76 -25.33
CA MET A 809 11.59 40.78 -25.60
C MET A 809 10.80 40.45 -24.33
N LEU A 810 11.47 40.40 -23.17
CA LEU A 810 10.81 40.27 -21.87
C LEU A 810 9.98 41.51 -21.51
N LEU A 811 10.49 42.71 -21.80
CA LEU A 811 9.78 43.95 -21.51
C LEU A 811 8.58 44.14 -22.45
N ALA A 812 8.73 43.85 -23.75
CA ALA A 812 7.62 43.87 -24.71
C ALA A 812 6.54 42.83 -24.38
N ALA A 813 6.93 41.69 -23.80
CA ALA A 813 6.02 40.67 -23.29
C ALA A 813 5.23 41.12 -22.05
N ASN A 814 5.83 41.96 -21.20
CA ASN A 814 5.22 42.44 -19.96
C ASN A 814 4.57 43.83 -20.11
N ASP A 815 4.55 44.39 -21.31
CA ASP A 815 3.92 45.69 -21.55
C ASP A 815 2.41 45.58 -21.32
N LEU A 816 1.89 46.39 -20.40
CA LEU A 816 0.48 46.39 -20.02
C LEU A 816 -0.39 47.08 -21.07
N GLY A 817 0.20 47.86 -21.98
CA GLY A 817 -0.48 48.54 -23.09
C GLY A 817 -0.14 48.00 -24.48
N GLY A 818 0.68 46.94 -24.58
CA GLY A 818 1.15 46.38 -25.85
C GLY A 818 0.29 45.21 -26.35
N ASP A 819 0.03 45.17 -27.66
CA ASP A 819 -0.67 44.07 -28.37
C ASP A 819 0.26 42.86 -28.66
N THR A 820 1.45 42.79 -28.06
CA THR A 820 2.52 41.84 -28.45
C THR A 820 2.57 40.54 -27.64
N ALA A 821 2.98 39.50 -28.35
CA ALA A 821 2.45 38.15 -28.23
C ALA A 821 3.37 37.11 -27.54
N ALA A 822 4.40 37.54 -26.81
CA ALA A 822 5.38 36.61 -26.22
C ALA A 822 5.06 36.34 -24.74
N SER A 823 4.32 35.28 -24.45
CA SER A 823 3.64 35.14 -23.15
C SER A 823 4.50 34.52 -22.05
N SER A 824 5.54 33.74 -22.38
CA SER A 824 6.35 33.00 -21.39
C SER A 824 7.85 33.31 -21.48
N PRO A 825 8.58 33.45 -20.36
CA PRO A 825 10.04 33.59 -20.36
C PRO A 825 10.77 32.45 -21.08
N PHE A 826 10.25 31.22 -21.03
CA PHE A 826 10.83 30.11 -21.78
C PHE A 826 10.69 30.29 -23.31
N VAL A 827 9.63 30.95 -23.77
CA VAL A 827 9.48 31.33 -25.19
C VAL A 827 10.51 32.39 -25.57
N VAL A 828 10.81 33.34 -24.67
CA VAL A 828 11.86 34.35 -24.89
C VAL A 828 13.23 33.69 -25.08
N ILE A 829 13.57 32.70 -24.24
CA ILE A 829 14.83 31.93 -24.39
C ILE A 829 14.86 31.19 -25.72
N ALA A 830 13.78 30.48 -26.08
CA ALA A 830 13.71 29.71 -27.32
C ALA A 830 13.87 30.60 -28.57
N LYS A 831 13.18 31.75 -28.61
CA LYS A 831 13.30 32.71 -29.72
C LYS A 831 14.69 33.33 -29.78
N ARG A 832 15.28 33.71 -28.64
CA ARG A 832 16.64 34.27 -28.62
C ARG A 832 17.66 33.28 -29.19
N CYS A 833 17.50 32.00 -28.86
CA CYS A 833 18.34 30.92 -29.37
C CYS A 833 18.05 30.53 -30.84
N GLY A 834 17.06 31.15 -31.50
CA GLY A 834 16.68 30.85 -32.88
C GLY A 834 15.90 29.54 -33.07
N VAL A 835 15.28 29.01 -32.00
CA VAL A 835 14.53 27.74 -32.04
C VAL A 835 13.02 28.01 -32.08
N ASP A 836 12.54 28.53 -33.22
CA ASP A 836 11.14 28.98 -33.35
C ASP A 836 10.11 27.86 -33.18
N ALA A 837 10.41 26.64 -33.67
CA ALA A 837 9.52 25.49 -33.51
C ALA A 837 9.22 25.17 -32.03
N LEU A 838 10.23 25.30 -31.16
CA LEU A 838 10.08 25.06 -29.73
C LEU A 838 9.18 26.12 -29.08
N ALA A 839 9.25 27.38 -29.53
CA ALA A 839 8.38 28.45 -29.03
C ALA A 839 6.88 28.13 -29.26
N HIS A 840 6.51 27.57 -30.41
CA HIS A 840 5.13 27.12 -30.66
C HIS A 840 4.70 25.99 -29.71
N VAL A 841 5.58 25.00 -29.47
CA VAL A 841 5.28 23.87 -28.57
C VAL A 841 5.13 24.35 -27.12
N ILE A 842 6.01 25.24 -26.66
CA ILE A 842 5.92 25.87 -25.33
C ILE A 842 4.59 26.56 -25.17
N ASN A 843 4.23 27.42 -26.13
CA ASN A 843 3.01 28.19 -26.00
C ASN A 843 1.76 27.29 -26.00
N ALA A 844 1.74 26.21 -26.80
CA ALA A 844 0.63 25.26 -26.83
C ALA A 844 0.46 24.51 -25.51
N VAL A 845 1.55 24.03 -24.92
CA VAL A 845 1.50 23.36 -23.61
C VAL A 845 1.06 24.34 -22.52
N VAL A 846 1.54 25.58 -22.54
CA VAL A 846 1.16 26.58 -21.53
C VAL A 846 -0.33 26.94 -21.62
N VAL A 847 -0.95 26.94 -22.81
CA VAL A 847 -2.43 27.07 -22.93
C VAL A 847 -3.15 25.93 -22.23
N THR A 848 -2.72 24.68 -22.45
CA THR A 848 -3.31 23.53 -21.73
C THR A 848 -3.09 23.63 -20.23
N SER A 849 -1.96 24.21 -19.81
CA SER A 849 -1.64 24.44 -18.41
C SER A 849 -2.55 25.49 -17.76
N ALA A 850 -2.83 26.59 -18.46
CA ALA A 850 -3.75 27.63 -18.03
C ALA A 850 -5.17 27.09 -17.90
N TRP A 851 -5.64 26.33 -18.90
CA TRP A 851 -6.96 25.70 -18.84
C TRP A 851 -7.11 24.75 -17.65
N SER A 852 -6.13 23.86 -17.41
CA SER A 852 -6.15 22.94 -16.26
C SER A 852 -6.11 23.67 -14.91
N ALA A 853 -5.34 24.75 -14.77
CA ALA A 853 -5.36 25.58 -13.55
C ALA A 853 -6.74 26.25 -13.32
N GLY A 854 -7.40 26.70 -14.39
CA GLY A 854 -8.77 27.22 -14.32
C GLY A 854 -9.79 26.14 -13.97
N ASN A 855 -9.59 24.93 -14.48
CA ASN A 855 -10.40 23.75 -14.19
C ASN A 855 -10.30 23.32 -12.72
N GLU A 856 -9.10 23.34 -12.15
CA GLU A 856 -8.86 23.12 -10.72
C GLU A 856 -9.47 24.22 -9.86
N SER A 857 -9.32 25.49 -10.26
CA SER A 857 -9.93 26.63 -9.54
C SER A 857 -11.45 26.50 -9.47
N LEU A 858 -12.10 26.09 -10.57
CA LEU A 858 -13.54 25.84 -10.59
C LEU A 858 -13.95 24.65 -9.72
N TYR A 859 -13.16 23.58 -9.73
CA TYR A 859 -13.35 22.44 -8.83
C TYR A 859 -13.26 22.88 -7.37
N GLY A 860 -12.23 23.66 -7.03
CA GLY A 860 -12.04 24.28 -5.71
C GLY A 860 -13.22 25.14 -5.29
N MET A 861 -13.73 26.00 -6.19
CA MET A 861 -14.88 26.87 -5.93
C MET A 861 -16.12 26.08 -5.55
N ALA A 862 -16.44 25.04 -6.31
CA ALA A 862 -17.63 24.24 -6.07
C ALA A 862 -17.55 23.50 -4.72
N ARG A 863 -16.37 22.99 -4.36
CA ARG A 863 -16.12 22.29 -3.08
C ARG A 863 -16.02 23.25 -1.90
N GLY A 864 -15.49 24.45 -2.13
CA GLY A 864 -15.44 25.53 -1.14
C GLY A 864 -16.84 25.98 -0.74
N LEU A 865 -17.70 26.27 -1.72
CA LEU A 865 -19.11 26.63 -1.48
C LEU A 865 -19.89 25.52 -0.78
N MET A 866 -19.69 24.27 -1.19
CA MET A 866 -20.27 23.11 -0.51
C MET A 866 -19.79 23.03 0.95
N GLY A 867 -18.50 23.22 1.21
CA GLY A 867 -17.93 23.28 2.55
C GLY A 867 -18.55 24.40 3.39
N MET A 868 -18.71 25.60 2.84
CA MET A 868 -19.38 26.71 3.53
C MET A 868 -20.85 26.41 3.85
N SER A 869 -21.59 25.80 2.92
CA SER A 869 -23.00 25.44 3.14
C SER A 869 -23.19 24.32 4.15
N ARG A 870 -22.27 23.35 4.18
CA ARG A 870 -22.25 22.27 5.19
C ARG A 870 -22.18 22.85 6.61
N ASN A 871 -21.39 23.88 6.81
CA ASN A 871 -21.23 24.55 8.10
C ASN A 871 -22.34 25.56 8.44
N GLY A 872 -23.34 25.70 7.57
CA GLY A 872 -24.47 26.62 7.78
C GLY A 872 -24.12 28.09 7.51
N TYR A 873 -23.05 28.36 6.75
CA TYR A 873 -22.71 29.72 6.31
C TYR A 873 -23.18 30.02 4.88
N GLY A 874 -23.31 28.99 4.04
CA GLY A 874 -23.77 29.10 2.67
C GLY A 874 -25.23 28.66 2.47
N LEU A 875 -25.77 28.92 1.28
CA LEU A 875 -27.12 28.48 0.90
C LEU A 875 -27.19 26.96 0.77
N LYS A 876 -28.30 26.35 1.23
CA LYS A 876 -28.50 24.88 1.18
C LYS A 876 -28.45 24.31 -0.24
N CYS A 877 -28.71 25.10 -1.28
CA CYS A 877 -28.63 24.65 -2.67
C CYS A 877 -27.22 24.23 -3.10
N PHE A 878 -26.15 24.73 -2.46
CA PHE A 878 -24.78 24.31 -2.77
C PHE A 878 -24.44 22.89 -2.28
N LEU A 879 -25.30 22.27 -1.47
CA LEU A 879 -25.17 20.86 -1.08
C LEU A 879 -25.78 19.90 -2.12
N TRP A 880 -26.49 20.41 -3.13
CA TRP A 880 -27.12 19.57 -4.14
C TRP A 880 -26.08 19.00 -5.10
N THR A 881 -26.01 17.67 -5.15
CA THR A 881 -25.09 16.93 -6.00
C THR A 881 -25.81 16.22 -7.16
N THR A 882 -25.10 16.05 -8.27
CA THR A 882 -25.55 15.17 -9.36
C THR A 882 -25.46 13.69 -8.94
N LYS A 883 -25.98 12.77 -9.76
CA LYS A 883 -25.84 11.31 -9.51
C LYS A 883 -24.37 10.86 -9.42
N GLN A 884 -23.45 11.54 -10.09
CA GLN A 884 -22.01 11.29 -9.99
C GLN A 884 -21.33 12.03 -8.82
N GLY A 885 -22.08 12.71 -7.96
CA GLY A 885 -21.57 13.39 -6.77
C GLY A 885 -21.00 14.79 -7.01
N VAL A 886 -21.40 15.48 -8.08
CA VAL A 886 -20.87 16.82 -8.41
C VAL A 886 -21.76 17.94 -7.85
N PRO A 887 -21.23 18.91 -7.08
CA PRO A 887 -21.95 20.12 -6.64
C PRO A 887 -22.21 21.11 -7.79
N TRP A 888 -23.19 20.81 -8.65
CA TRP A 888 -23.42 21.55 -9.90
C TRP A 888 -23.81 23.03 -9.70
N VAL A 889 -24.47 23.37 -8.59
CA VAL A 889 -24.80 24.78 -8.27
C VAL A 889 -23.51 25.56 -8.00
N GLY A 890 -22.57 24.97 -7.27
CA GLY A 890 -21.26 25.55 -7.02
C GLY A 890 -20.44 25.71 -8.30
N VAL A 891 -20.47 24.71 -9.18
CA VAL A 891 -19.84 24.78 -10.52
C VAL A 891 -20.44 25.92 -11.36
N SER A 892 -21.76 26.11 -11.31
CA SER A 892 -22.45 27.13 -12.09
C SER A 892 -22.13 28.55 -11.57
N ILE A 893 -22.13 28.75 -10.25
CA ILE A 893 -21.75 30.04 -9.65
C ILE A 893 -20.27 30.34 -9.88
N GLY A 894 -19.38 29.35 -9.73
CA GLY A 894 -17.96 29.53 -10.04
C GLY A 894 -17.71 29.89 -11.50
N SER A 895 -18.50 29.32 -12.43
CA SER A 895 -18.42 29.66 -13.85
C SER A 895 -18.88 31.09 -14.15
N ALA A 896 -19.82 31.63 -13.36
CA ALA A 896 -20.24 33.02 -13.47
C ALA A 896 -19.10 34.01 -13.13
N PHE A 897 -18.20 33.66 -12.21
CA PHE A 897 -16.98 34.44 -11.99
C PHE A 897 -16.06 34.45 -13.22
N GLY A 898 -16.06 33.39 -14.01
CA GLY A 898 -15.34 33.32 -15.28
C GLY A 898 -15.73 34.41 -16.28
N LEU A 899 -16.93 34.99 -16.17
CA LEU A 899 -17.35 36.13 -16.98
C LEU A 899 -16.51 37.40 -16.74
N LEU A 900 -15.83 37.51 -15.59
CA LEU A 900 -14.89 38.61 -15.35
C LEU A 900 -13.70 38.57 -16.33
N ALA A 901 -13.40 37.44 -16.96
CA ALA A 901 -12.36 37.35 -17.97
C ALA A 901 -12.64 38.26 -19.19
N TYR A 902 -13.90 38.62 -19.47
CA TYR A 902 -14.23 39.56 -20.55
C TYR A 902 -13.67 40.97 -20.34
N MET A 903 -13.15 41.31 -19.15
CA MET A 903 -12.31 42.51 -18.96
C MET A 903 -11.09 42.53 -19.88
N SER A 904 -10.62 41.37 -20.34
CA SER A 904 -9.59 41.25 -21.38
C SER A 904 -9.98 41.92 -22.69
N CYS A 905 -11.29 42.03 -22.98
CA CYS A 905 -11.80 42.66 -24.20
C CYS A 905 -11.83 44.20 -24.11
N SER A 906 -11.81 44.77 -22.90
CA SER A 906 -11.83 46.23 -22.70
C SER A 906 -10.46 46.79 -22.37
N SER A 907 -9.76 46.16 -21.43
CA SER A 907 -8.51 46.68 -20.81
C SER A 907 -7.26 45.97 -21.34
N GLY A 908 -7.43 44.97 -22.20
CA GLY A 908 -6.35 44.12 -22.71
C GLY A 908 -6.10 42.89 -21.83
N SER A 909 -5.80 41.76 -22.46
CA SER A 909 -5.68 40.46 -21.79
C SER A 909 -4.56 40.41 -20.75
N ASN A 910 -3.41 41.06 -21.03
CA ASN A 910 -2.26 41.08 -20.13
C ASN A 910 -2.53 41.90 -18.85
N GLN A 911 -3.22 43.04 -19.00
CA GLN A 911 -3.62 43.87 -17.88
C GLN A 911 -4.68 43.17 -17.02
N ALA A 912 -5.70 42.56 -17.63
CA ALA A 912 -6.72 41.79 -16.93
C ALA A 912 -6.11 40.62 -16.15
N PHE A 913 -5.21 39.84 -16.78
CA PHE A 913 -4.47 38.77 -16.10
C PHE A 913 -3.65 39.29 -14.92
N THR A 914 -2.94 40.40 -15.08
CA THR A 914 -2.10 40.97 -14.01
C THR A 914 -2.93 41.38 -12.79
N TRP A 915 -4.04 42.10 -12.99
CA TRP A 915 -4.91 42.51 -11.90
C TRP A 915 -5.53 41.32 -11.15
N LEU A 916 -6.06 40.35 -11.89
CA LEU A 916 -6.72 39.19 -11.28
C LEU A 916 -5.72 38.24 -10.59
N SER A 917 -4.52 38.04 -11.16
CA SER A 917 -3.46 37.22 -10.55
C SER A 917 -2.86 37.85 -9.30
N ASP A 918 -2.69 39.18 -9.25
CA ASP A 918 -2.19 39.87 -8.05
C ASP A 918 -3.20 39.79 -6.89
N LEU A 919 -4.49 39.99 -7.16
CA LEU A 919 -5.56 39.81 -6.17
C LEU A 919 -5.58 38.37 -5.63
N THR A 920 -5.45 37.39 -6.52
CA THR A 920 -5.42 35.96 -6.18
C THR A 920 -4.21 35.64 -5.31
N GLY A 921 -3.01 36.08 -5.71
CA GLY A 921 -1.77 35.83 -4.95
C GLY A 921 -1.81 36.40 -3.54
N LEU A 922 -2.43 37.58 -3.35
CA LEU A 922 -2.62 38.13 -2.01
C LEU A 922 -3.59 37.31 -1.15
N MET A 923 -4.70 36.84 -1.73
CA MET A 923 -5.64 36.01 -0.98
C MET A 923 -5.04 34.65 -0.59
N ASN A 924 -4.14 34.09 -1.40
CA ASN A 924 -3.38 32.89 -1.03
C ASN A 924 -2.58 33.11 0.26
N LEU A 925 -1.86 34.23 0.36
CA LEU A 925 -1.08 34.55 1.56
C LEU A 925 -1.96 34.64 2.81
N ILE A 926 -3.15 35.24 2.69
CA ILE A 926 -4.14 35.29 3.78
C ILE A 926 -4.59 33.89 4.16
N ASN A 927 -5.00 33.07 3.17
CA ASN A 927 -5.45 31.70 3.41
C ASN A 927 -4.36 30.84 4.06
N TRP A 928 -3.11 30.93 3.59
CA TRP A 928 -1.98 30.18 4.14
C TRP A 928 -1.58 30.65 5.55
N ALA A 929 -1.72 31.94 5.84
CA ALA A 929 -1.58 32.46 7.21
C ALA A 929 -2.68 31.88 8.13
N CYS A 930 -3.93 31.84 7.66
CA CYS A 930 -5.04 31.23 8.39
C CYS A 930 -4.83 29.73 8.63
N ILE A 931 -4.37 28.97 7.63
CA ILE A 931 -4.03 27.54 7.77
C ILE A 931 -2.94 27.34 8.84
N SER A 932 -1.90 28.18 8.82
CA SER A 932 -0.83 28.12 9.81
C SER A 932 -1.34 28.44 11.22
N PHE A 933 -2.26 29.40 11.34
CA PHE A 933 -2.93 29.72 12.61
C PHE A 933 -3.81 28.57 13.13
N CYS A 934 -4.60 27.95 12.26
CA CYS A 934 -5.36 26.73 12.57
C CYS A 934 -4.44 25.63 13.12
N PHE A 935 -3.26 25.43 12.51
CA PHE A 935 -2.29 24.44 12.99
C PHE A 935 -1.75 24.78 14.38
N ILE A 936 -1.41 26.05 14.64
CA ILE A 936 -0.94 26.49 15.97
C ILE A 936 -1.97 26.15 17.04
N ARG A 937 -3.26 26.38 16.77
CA ARG A 937 -4.35 26.02 17.69
C ARG A 937 -4.57 24.51 17.77
N PHE A 938 -4.54 23.79 16.66
CA PHE A 938 -4.63 22.32 16.64
C PHE A 938 -3.52 21.67 17.47
N LYS A 939 -2.26 22.10 17.30
CA LYS A 939 -1.12 21.64 18.09
C LYS A 939 -1.32 21.96 19.57
N GLY A 940 -1.72 23.20 19.89
CA GLY A 940 -2.02 23.59 21.28
C GLY A 940 -3.14 22.76 21.90
N ALA A 941 -4.18 22.41 21.13
CA ALA A 941 -5.25 21.53 21.58
C ALA A 941 -4.73 20.11 21.84
N CYS A 942 -3.89 19.58 20.96
CA CYS A 942 -3.26 18.27 21.18
C CYS A 942 -2.44 18.26 22.48
N ASP A 943 -1.65 19.31 22.74
CA ASP A 943 -0.85 19.41 23.97
C ASP A 943 -1.72 19.47 25.23
N VAL A 944 -2.74 20.34 25.24
CA VAL A 944 -3.61 20.57 26.40
C VAL A 944 -4.49 19.35 26.68
N GLN A 945 -4.87 18.62 25.65
CA GLN A 945 -5.77 17.47 25.75
C GLN A 945 -5.04 16.12 25.78
N GLY A 946 -3.70 16.12 25.82
CA GLY A 946 -2.88 14.91 26.01
C GLY A 946 -2.74 14.00 24.79
N LEU A 947 -2.97 14.48 23.56
CA LEU A 947 -2.79 13.69 22.35
C LEU A 947 -1.30 13.59 21.97
N ASP A 948 -0.80 12.35 21.87
CA ASP A 948 0.55 12.10 21.39
C ASP A 948 0.63 12.14 19.86
N ARG A 949 1.25 13.21 19.34
CA ARG A 949 1.48 13.41 17.91
C ARG A 949 2.36 12.33 17.25
N ARG A 950 3.06 11.48 18.02
CA ARG A 950 3.76 10.29 17.50
C ARG A 950 2.81 9.28 16.87
N ASN A 951 1.56 9.27 17.31
CA ASN A 951 0.55 8.33 16.82
C ASN A 951 -0.22 8.86 15.61
N PHE A 952 0.20 9.99 15.04
CA PHE A 952 -0.48 10.61 13.93
C PHE A 952 -0.04 9.99 12.59
N PRO A 953 -0.91 10.00 11.56
CA PRO A 953 -0.60 9.46 10.24
C PRO A 953 0.57 10.20 9.57
N LEU A 954 0.64 11.51 9.79
CA LEU A 954 1.70 12.38 9.34
C LEU A 954 2.08 13.29 10.50
N ARG A 955 3.38 13.49 10.72
CA ARG A 955 3.91 14.36 11.77
C ARG A 955 5.00 15.27 11.19
N GLY A 956 4.87 16.58 11.43
CA GLY A 956 5.92 17.56 11.16
C GLY A 956 7.03 17.52 12.23
N TRP A 957 8.28 17.62 11.79
CA TRP A 957 9.48 17.42 12.62
C TRP A 957 9.89 18.64 13.48
N CYS A 958 9.59 19.87 13.04
CA CYS A 958 9.94 21.11 13.76
C CYS A 958 8.69 21.95 14.13
N GLN A 959 7.59 21.27 14.46
CA GLN A 959 6.33 21.91 14.85
C GLN A 959 6.33 22.26 16.34
N PRO A 960 5.96 23.50 16.75
CA PRO A 960 5.14 24.46 16.01
C PRO A 960 5.92 25.62 15.35
N TYR A 961 7.26 25.63 15.41
CA TYR A 961 8.08 26.74 14.89
C TYR A 961 7.90 26.95 13.38
N MET A 962 7.73 25.86 12.62
CA MET A 962 7.40 25.91 11.19
C MET A 962 6.09 26.68 10.92
N ALA A 963 5.04 26.41 11.69
CA ALA A 963 3.75 27.10 11.53
C ALA A 963 3.84 28.59 11.93
N TRP A 964 4.48 28.93 13.05
CA TRP A 964 4.68 30.32 13.47
C TRP A 964 5.46 31.15 12.45
N SER A 965 6.58 30.61 11.98
CA SER A 965 7.43 31.31 11.02
C SER A 965 6.74 31.52 9.67
N SER A 966 5.96 30.53 9.20
CA SER A 966 5.14 30.67 7.98
C SER A 966 4.05 31.72 8.12
N MET A 967 3.31 31.70 9.23
CA MET A 967 2.25 32.67 9.51
C MET A 967 2.80 34.11 9.54
N ILE A 968 3.88 34.34 10.27
CA ILE A 968 4.51 35.67 10.37
C ILE A 968 4.99 36.13 8.99
N CYS A 969 5.64 35.25 8.22
CA CYS A 969 6.11 35.57 6.88
C CYS A 969 4.95 36.00 5.95
N PHE A 970 3.88 35.21 5.88
CA PHE A 970 2.74 35.52 5.02
C PHE A 970 2.01 36.80 5.43
N LEU A 971 1.88 37.08 6.73
CA LEU A 971 1.29 38.33 7.22
C LEU A 971 2.15 39.55 6.87
N ILE A 972 3.47 39.46 7.00
CA ILE A 972 4.40 40.53 6.58
C ILE A 972 4.24 40.77 5.08
N ILE A 973 4.28 39.73 4.25
CA ILE A 973 4.14 39.90 2.80
C ILE A 973 2.77 40.49 2.46
N THR A 974 1.69 40.03 3.10
CA THR A 974 0.33 40.56 2.89
C THR A 974 0.27 42.06 3.21
N LEU A 975 0.80 42.47 4.37
CA LEU A 975 0.79 43.86 4.82
C LEU A 975 1.56 44.79 3.87
N PHE A 976 2.72 44.34 3.38
CA PHE A 976 3.58 45.13 2.52
C PHE A 976 3.35 44.91 1.02
N SER A 977 2.48 43.99 0.60
CA SER A 977 2.29 43.59 -0.81
C SER A 977 1.95 44.76 -1.75
N GLY A 978 1.13 45.71 -1.30
CA GLY A 978 0.75 46.89 -2.06
C GLY A 978 1.66 48.09 -1.86
N PHE A 979 2.91 47.91 -1.40
CA PHE A 979 3.90 49.00 -1.28
C PHE A 979 4.07 49.78 -2.60
N LYS A 980 3.85 49.12 -3.75
CA LYS A 980 3.88 49.73 -5.10
C LYS A 980 2.91 50.92 -5.21
N ALA A 981 1.81 50.91 -4.47
CA ALA A 981 0.86 52.01 -4.46
C ALA A 981 1.40 53.28 -3.78
N PHE A 982 2.44 53.15 -2.94
CA PHE A 982 3.02 54.25 -2.20
C PHE A 982 4.32 54.77 -2.83
N VAL A 983 4.88 54.05 -3.81
CA VAL A 983 6.24 54.28 -4.31
C VAL A 983 6.29 54.29 -5.84
N PRO A 984 6.91 55.32 -6.49
CA PRO A 984 7.45 56.55 -5.89
C PRO A 984 6.38 57.62 -5.58
N VAL A 985 5.20 57.51 -6.20
CA VAL A 985 4.06 58.43 -6.04
C VAL A 985 2.84 57.62 -5.64
N TRP A 986 1.96 58.22 -4.84
CA TRP A 986 0.70 57.62 -4.44
C TRP A 986 -0.19 57.32 -5.65
N ASP A 987 -0.51 56.04 -5.85
CA ASP A 987 -1.43 55.55 -6.87
C ASP A 987 -2.63 54.87 -6.19
N TYR A 988 -3.76 55.58 -6.15
CA TYR A 988 -4.97 55.09 -5.52
C TYR A 988 -5.56 53.86 -6.23
N GLN A 989 -5.35 53.71 -7.55
CA GLN A 989 -5.85 52.55 -8.30
C GLN A 989 -5.05 51.30 -7.90
N SER A 990 -3.72 51.41 -7.86
CA SER A 990 -2.86 50.35 -7.33
C SER A 990 -3.13 50.08 -5.85
N PHE A 991 -3.42 51.09 -5.04
CA PHE A 991 -3.74 50.89 -3.62
C PHE A 991 -5.01 50.06 -3.45
N ILE A 992 -6.09 50.46 -4.12
CA ILE A 992 -7.36 49.74 -4.07
C ILE A 992 -7.16 48.34 -4.65
N ALA A 993 -6.56 48.20 -5.84
CA ALA A 993 -6.37 46.89 -6.48
C ALA A 993 -5.53 45.92 -5.64
N ASN A 994 -4.49 46.40 -4.94
CA ASN A 994 -3.65 45.54 -4.12
C ASN A 994 -4.19 45.30 -2.71
N TYR A 995 -5.06 46.14 -2.16
CA TYR A 995 -5.52 45.98 -0.78
C TYR A 995 -6.99 45.69 -0.61
N ILE A 996 -7.84 45.82 -1.64
CA ILE A 996 -9.31 45.65 -1.54
C ILE A 996 -9.73 44.30 -0.97
N SER A 997 -8.94 43.25 -1.19
CA SER A 997 -9.17 41.92 -0.64
C SER A 997 -9.21 41.92 0.89
N ILE A 998 -8.33 42.68 1.56
CA ILE A 998 -8.21 42.72 3.02
C ILE A 998 -9.48 43.27 3.69
N PRO A 999 -9.95 44.51 3.40
CA PRO A 999 -11.17 45.02 4.01
C PRO A 999 -12.40 44.24 3.55
N VAL A 1000 -12.46 43.71 2.33
CA VAL A 1000 -13.60 42.88 1.89
C VAL A 1000 -13.71 41.61 2.74
N ILE A 1001 -12.60 40.89 2.93
CA ILE A 1001 -12.55 39.68 3.76
C ILE A 1001 -12.82 40.03 5.23
N LEU A 1002 -12.18 41.07 5.77
CA LEU A 1002 -12.33 41.47 7.16
C LEU A 1002 -13.74 41.99 7.47
N LEU A 1003 -14.35 42.79 6.59
CA LEU A 1003 -15.72 43.28 6.79
C LEU A 1003 -16.73 42.15 6.67
N ALA A 1004 -16.56 41.23 5.72
CA ALA A 1004 -17.41 40.05 5.63
C ALA A 1004 -17.31 39.21 6.91
N TRP A 1005 -16.09 38.98 7.40
CA TRP A 1005 -15.85 38.26 8.65
C TRP A 1005 -16.42 38.98 9.87
N LEU A 1006 -16.18 40.28 10.02
CA LEU A 1006 -16.69 41.09 11.12
C LEU A 1006 -18.22 41.15 11.11
N ALA A 1007 -18.84 41.32 9.94
CA ALA A 1007 -20.30 41.30 9.82
C ALA A 1007 -20.88 39.95 10.26
N TRP A 1008 -20.25 38.85 9.83
CA TRP A 1008 -20.64 37.51 10.23
C TRP A 1008 -20.42 37.25 11.72
N TRP A 1009 -19.28 37.71 12.26
CA TRP A 1009 -18.92 37.61 13.67
C TRP A 1009 -19.88 38.40 14.56
N ILE A 1010 -20.26 39.62 14.17
CA ILE A 1010 -21.27 40.43 14.88
C ILE A 1010 -22.65 39.75 14.86
N TYR A 1011 -23.01 39.11 13.73
CA TYR A 1011 -24.26 38.37 13.58
C TYR A 1011 -24.30 37.11 14.45
N ARG A 1012 -23.23 36.30 14.44
CA ARG A 1012 -23.14 35.02 15.17
C ARG A 1012 -22.79 35.20 16.65
N ARG A 1013 -22.07 36.26 17.01
CA ARG A 1013 -21.55 36.55 18.36
C ARG A 1013 -20.78 35.36 18.97
N ASP A 1014 -19.98 34.68 18.16
CA ASP A 1014 -19.19 33.53 18.58
C ASP A 1014 -17.82 33.94 19.15
N SER A 1015 -17.30 33.13 20.07
CA SER A 1015 -16.01 33.33 20.73
C SER A 1015 -14.97 32.34 20.22
N LEU A 1016 -13.69 32.66 20.47
CA LEU A 1016 -12.59 31.73 20.21
C LEU A 1016 -12.77 30.45 21.04
N ILE A 1017 -12.68 29.29 20.39
CA ILE A 1017 -12.80 27.99 21.06
C ILE A 1017 -11.59 27.79 21.99
N PRO A 1018 -11.80 27.60 23.30
CA PRO A 1018 -10.74 27.26 24.24
C PRO A 1018 -9.97 26.00 23.80
N LEU A 1019 -8.65 25.94 24.05
CA LEU A 1019 -7.80 24.84 23.53
C LEU A 1019 -8.25 23.47 24.04
N ASP A 1020 -8.76 23.40 25.26
CA ASP A 1020 -9.31 22.21 25.91
C ASP A 1020 -10.68 21.79 25.34
N GLN A 1021 -11.38 22.66 24.62
CA GLN A 1021 -12.72 22.43 24.06
C GLN A 1021 -12.73 22.14 22.55
N ILE A 1022 -11.61 22.32 21.86
CA ILE A 1022 -11.47 21.99 20.43
C ILE A 1022 -11.73 20.50 20.21
N ASP A 1023 -12.66 20.13 19.31
CA ASP A 1023 -13.03 18.74 19.03
C ASP A 1023 -12.02 18.00 18.13
N LEU A 1024 -11.31 17.03 18.72
CA LEU A 1024 -10.35 16.16 18.03
C LEU A 1024 -10.89 14.73 17.78
N SER A 1025 -12.16 14.43 18.06
CA SER A 1025 -12.79 13.10 17.91
C SER A 1025 -12.80 12.50 16.50
N GLY A 1026 -12.48 13.32 15.48
CA GLY A 1026 -12.31 12.88 14.09
C GLY A 1026 -10.90 12.34 13.77
N GLY A 1027 -10.01 12.29 14.76
CA GLY A 1027 -8.68 11.69 14.69
C GLY A 1027 -8.66 10.22 14.28
N PRO A 1028 -7.51 9.67 13.85
CA PRO A 1028 -7.36 8.23 13.66
C PRO A 1028 -7.41 7.51 15.01
N ALA A 1029 -7.83 6.24 15.01
CA ALA A 1029 -7.92 5.43 16.22
C ALA A 1029 -6.60 5.47 17.03
N SER A 1030 -5.46 5.31 16.35
CA SER A 1030 -4.12 5.37 16.96
C SER A 1030 -3.86 6.62 17.79
N ALA A 1031 -4.47 7.76 17.45
CA ALA A 1031 -4.29 9.03 18.15
C ALA A 1031 -5.33 9.29 19.25
N LEU A 1032 -6.46 8.60 19.21
CA LEU A 1032 -7.60 8.84 20.11
C LEU A 1032 -7.69 7.82 21.24
N ILE A 1033 -7.13 6.62 21.05
CA ILE A 1033 -7.02 5.59 22.09
C ILE A 1033 -6.29 6.17 23.31
N GLY A 1034 -6.88 5.99 24.49
CA GLY A 1034 -6.33 6.52 25.75
C GLY A 1034 -6.56 8.03 26.00
N THR A 1035 -7.44 8.68 25.23
CA THR A 1035 -7.81 10.09 25.40
C THR A 1035 -9.28 10.25 25.79
N LYS A 1036 -9.70 11.45 26.22
CA LYS A 1036 -11.12 11.76 26.52
C LYS A 1036 -12.09 11.51 25.35
N TYR A 1037 -11.58 11.42 24.11
CA TYR A 1037 -12.38 11.15 22.91
C TYR A 1037 -12.67 9.68 22.69
N ALA A 1038 -11.92 8.81 23.34
CA ALA A 1038 -12.20 7.40 23.37
C ALA A 1038 -13.61 7.21 23.98
N GLU A 1039 -13.83 7.71 25.19
CA GLU A 1039 -15.11 7.56 25.90
C GLU A 1039 -16.32 8.19 25.17
N GLN A 1040 -16.11 9.28 24.42
CA GLN A 1040 -17.16 9.95 23.63
C GLN A 1040 -17.54 9.20 22.34
N ALA A 1041 -16.72 8.28 21.84
CA ALA A 1041 -16.97 7.61 20.56
C ALA A 1041 -18.13 6.59 20.61
N ILE A 1042 -18.60 6.21 21.80
CA ILE A 1042 -19.78 5.34 22.00
C ILE A 1042 -21.11 6.13 22.06
N ALA A 1043 -21.07 7.42 22.44
CA ALA A 1043 -22.24 8.26 22.65
C ALA A 1043 -22.75 8.90 21.35
#